data_AF-A0A924TNJ3-F1
#
_entry.id   AF-A0A924TNJ3-F1
#
_cell.length_a   1.000
_cell.length_b   1.000
_cell.length_c   1.000
_cell.angle_alpha   90.00
_cell.angle_beta   90.00
_cell.angle_gamma   90.00
#
_symmetry.space_group_name_H-M   'P 1'
#
loop_
_entity.id
_entity.type
_entity.pdbx_description
1 polymer ?
#
loop_
_entity_poly.entity_id
_entity_poly.type
_entity_poly.pdbx_seq_one_letter_code
_entity_poly.pdbx_strand_id
1 'polypeptide(L)'
;MRRHVALLAATALVATGIATGATLSASATLPLPASSIPGLPAFAADRYIVTLAGDAAATYQGGVSGLTATAPALGDQLDAADTAVQAYTAHLTALQLAVATAVGATPDYHYTYALNGFAANLTGAQATALAATPGVVGLEADSIQQVQAEPSTDFLGLSGAGGVWESVGGVETAGEGIVIGVLDTGIAPENPSFAGDALGNLPGDAPFYSSLLGNTSYAKADGGTFAGACETGVGFELADCSTKVIGARFFAVGFGVGAGTPADGEFLSPRDGNGHGSHTASTAAGNIEVAANVAGRDFGTITGIAPAAKIAAYKVCWTGVAMSGCFSTDLVAAIDKSVEDGVDVLNYSIGGGAATTTVSATGEAFLGAASAGIFVSASAGNSGPGSSTLDNAAPWLMTVGASTIPSYEASVRLGNGAEFAGASIGVDPEAPLSGDFVTATDVALPGTATPSLCEAGELDPALAVGKIVACERGINDRVAKSAEVLRAGGIGMVLVNPTPSSIDLDEHSVPSVHLDAVFFDDVWSYAGSAGATVELIDGNITDATPATPQMAGFSSRGPVLADGSDLLKPDIAAPGVAILAAGANGVDEDGTWRFLSGTSMSAPHIAGLGVLYLGAVPNASPSEVKSAMMTTAYNTLDASGDTVTDPFSQGAGHVDPTRFFTPGFLYLSGIDDWNSYKAGTGNTAPAGTTPIDASNLNLPSLAIGSLAGSETLTRTVTSTQAGTFVPTVTEMDGITVTVSPQVLAFGAAGETQQYTVTFERGTAPLDTWVTGSLDWTGVAPEGTSDPDFVPVLVHSPMAVQPVAGPAAETSASPWILGVVSTLISRLI
;
A
#
# COMPACT_ATOMS: atom_id res chain seq x y z
N MET A 1 -14.79 66.05 -8.78
CA MET A 1 -14.82 66.87 -10.02
C MET A 1 -15.61 66.08 -11.07
N ARG A 2 -16.68 66.71 -11.59
CA ARG A 2 -17.50 66.47 -12.82
C ARG A 2 -17.58 65.04 -13.42
N ARG A 3 -18.75 64.37 -13.46
CA ARG A 3 -19.95 64.59 -14.35
C ARG A 3 -19.59 64.44 -15.84
N HIS A 4 -20.19 63.59 -16.69
CA HIS A 4 -21.62 63.43 -17.02
C HIS A 4 -21.77 62.34 -18.13
N VAL A 5 -22.74 61.41 -18.06
CA VAL A 5 -24.09 61.38 -18.69
C VAL A 5 -24.17 60.68 -20.06
N ALA A 6 -25.13 59.75 -20.11
CA ALA A 6 -25.61 58.94 -21.22
C ALA A 6 -26.60 59.68 -22.16
N LEU A 7 -27.09 58.94 -23.17
CA LEU A 7 -28.49 58.79 -23.62
C LEU A 7 -28.80 59.07 -25.12
N LEU A 8 -29.74 58.23 -25.61
CA LEU A 8 -30.73 58.39 -26.72
C LEU A 8 -30.25 58.06 -28.15
N ALA A 9 -31.03 57.43 -29.04
CA ALA A 9 -32.38 56.81 -29.07
C ALA A 9 -32.52 56.13 -30.46
N ALA A 10 -33.12 54.94 -30.61
CA ALA A 10 -34.49 54.68 -31.12
C ALA A 10 -34.90 55.53 -32.37
N THR A 11 -35.53 55.07 -33.46
CA THR A 11 -36.53 53.99 -33.67
C THR A 11 -36.85 53.86 -35.18
N ALA A 12 -37.57 52.80 -35.54
CA ALA A 12 -38.09 52.35 -36.84
C ALA A 12 -39.04 53.29 -37.63
N LEU A 13 -39.30 52.96 -38.91
CA LEU A 13 -40.59 53.05 -39.65
C LEU A 13 -40.40 52.38 -41.05
N VAL A 14 -41.13 51.35 -41.54
CA VAL A 14 -42.57 51.14 -41.89
C VAL A 14 -42.80 51.05 -43.43
N ALA A 15 -43.23 49.85 -43.85
CA ALA A 15 -44.38 49.50 -44.71
C ALA A 15 -44.40 49.56 -46.27
N THR A 16 -44.71 48.35 -46.81
CA THR A 16 -45.83 47.97 -47.72
C THR A 16 -45.81 48.23 -49.24
N GLY A 17 -46.27 47.20 -49.98
CA GLY A 17 -46.82 47.29 -51.36
C GLY A 17 -46.62 46.00 -52.17
N ILE A 18 -47.39 44.92 -51.97
CA ILE A 18 -48.58 44.46 -52.74
C ILE A 18 -48.31 43.98 -54.20
N ALA A 19 -48.44 42.65 -54.35
CA ALA A 19 -49.08 41.80 -55.37
C ALA A 19 -49.01 42.10 -56.88
N THR A 20 -48.74 41.06 -57.69
CA THR A 20 -49.72 40.39 -58.58
C THR A 20 -49.15 39.07 -59.10
N GLY A 21 -49.98 38.04 -59.22
CA GLY A 21 -49.60 36.69 -59.66
C GLY A 21 -49.83 36.40 -61.14
N ALA A 22 -49.31 35.25 -61.58
CA ALA A 22 -49.81 34.47 -62.70
C ALA A 22 -49.37 33.01 -62.54
N THR A 23 -50.34 32.09 -62.60
CA THR A 23 -50.22 30.64 -62.59
C THR A 23 -49.89 30.09 -63.98
N LEU A 24 -49.11 29.00 -64.07
CA LEU A 24 -49.31 27.89 -65.02
C LEU A 24 -48.44 26.68 -64.62
N SER A 25 -49.13 25.55 -64.37
CA SER A 25 -48.63 24.17 -64.17
C SER A 25 -47.99 23.63 -65.46
N ALA A 26 -47.23 22.54 -65.55
CA ALA A 26 -46.82 21.43 -64.70
C ALA A 26 -45.60 20.75 -65.39
N SER A 27 -44.76 20.00 -64.67
CA SER A 27 -44.25 18.68 -65.10
C SER A 27 -43.31 18.04 -64.06
N ALA A 28 -43.65 16.79 -63.72
CA ALA A 28 -42.80 15.68 -63.28
C ALA A 28 -41.94 15.85 -62.00
N THR A 29 -42.44 15.30 -60.90
CA THR A 29 -41.67 14.88 -59.72
C THR A 29 -40.80 13.67 -60.05
N LEU A 30 -39.49 13.85 -60.04
CA LEU A 30 -38.49 12.80 -59.81
C LEU A 30 -38.02 12.91 -58.34
N PRO A 31 -37.83 11.81 -57.60
CA PRO A 31 -37.25 11.87 -56.26
C PRO A 31 -35.76 12.18 -56.39
N LEU A 32 -35.33 13.34 -55.91
CA LEU A 32 -33.91 13.62 -55.71
C LEU A 32 -33.48 13.06 -54.35
N PRO A 33 -32.30 12.43 -54.27
CA PRO A 33 -31.80 11.79 -53.05
C PRO A 33 -31.50 12.86 -52.00
N ALA A 34 -31.71 12.52 -50.74
CA ALA A 34 -31.24 13.31 -49.61
C ALA A 34 -29.73 13.52 -49.75
N SER A 35 -29.32 14.73 -50.11
CA SER A 35 -27.92 15.13 -50.08
C SER A 35 -27.50 15.25 -48.62
N SER A 36 -26.57 14.39 -48.22
CA SER A 36 -25.79 14.48 -46.98
C SER A 36 -25.09 15.84 -46.92
N ILE A 37 -25.33 16.59 -45.85
CA ILE A 37 -24.51 17.75 -45.48
C ILE A 37 -23.18 17.18 -44.96
N PRO A 38 -22.02 17.51 -45.55
CA PRO A 38 -20.72 17.08 -45.01
C PRO A 38 -20.39 17.91 -43.77
N GLY A 39 -20.06 17.26 -42.64
CA GLY A 39 -19.35 17.92 -41.55
C GLY A 39 -19.78 17.64 -40.11
N LEU A 40 -20.76 16.77 -39.83
CA LEU A 40 -20.98 16.27 -38.46
C LEU A 40 -20.31 14.90 -38.32
N PRO A 41 -19.52 14.65 -37.25
CA PRO A 41 -19.01 13.31 -36.98
C PRO A 41 -20.19 12.33 -36.88
N ALA A 42 -20.08 11.19 -37.56
CA ALA A 42 -21.10 10.16 -37.48
C ALA A 42 -21.06 9.52 -36.09
N PHE A 43 -22.17 9.59 -35.34
CA PHE A 43 -22.29 8.88 -34.06
C PHE A 43 -22.24 7.37 -34.30
N ALA A 44 -21.46 6.65 -33.48
CA ALA A 44 -21.41 5.19 -33.48
C ALA A 44 -22.59 4.58 -32.69
N ALA A 45 -22.83 3.28 -32.84
CA ALA A 45 -23.73 2.58 -31.94
C ALA A 45 -23.01 2.35 -30.61
N ASP A 46 -23.58 2.86 -29.52
CA ASP A 46 -22.99 2.82 -28.18
C ASP A 46 -24.06 3.13 -27.11
N ARG A 47 -23.70 3.09 -25.83
CA ARG A 47 -24.47 3.69 -24.75
C ARG A 47 -24.21 5.19 -24.72
N TYR A 48 -25.26 5.98 -24.52
CA TYR A 48 -25.16 7.44 -24.44
C TYR A 48 -25.92 8.00 -23.25
N ILE A 49 -25.39 9.06 -22.66
CA ILE A 49 -26.09 9.97 -21.78
C ILE A 49 -26.69 11.10 -22.62
N VAL A 50 -28.01 11.21 -22.60
CA VAL A 50 -28.79 12.23 -23.31
C VAL A 50 -29.21 13.30 -22.30
N THR A 51 -28.66 14.51 -22.43
CA THR A 51 -29.02 15.65 -21.57
C THR A 51 -30.08 16.50 -22.25
N LEU A 52 -31.15 16.82 -21.53
CA LEU A 52 -32.29 17.61 -22.01
C LEU A 52 -32.26 19.03 -21.44
N ALA A 53 -32.83 19.97 -22.20
CA ALA A 53 -33.04 21.34 -21.77
C ALA A 53 -34.03 21.40 -20.59
N GLY A 54 -33.76 22.32 -19.67
CA GLY A 54 -34.57 22.53 -18.46
C GLY A 54 -33.83 22.07 -17.20
N ASP A 55 -34.14 22.72 -16.09
CA ASP A 55 -33.44 22.51 -14.81
C ASP A 55 -33.76 21.14 -14.21
N ALA A 56 -32.78 20.54 -13.54
CA ALA A 56 -32.97 19.36 -12.70
C ALA A 56 -33.67 19.77 -11.38
N ALA A 57 -34.20 18.82 -10.61
CA ALA A 57 -34.93 19.15 -9.38
C ALA A 57 -34.07 19.94 -8.37
N ALA A 58 -32.77 19.68 -8.29
CA ALA A 58 -31.86 20.41 -7.42
C ALA A 58 -31.64 21.87 -7.83
N THR A 59 -31.91 22.24 -9.09
CA THR A 59 -31.65 23.58 -9.63
C THR A 59 -32.90 24.32 -10.10
N TYR A 60 -34.05 23.65 -10.13
CA TYR A 60 -35.29 24.22 -10.63
C TYR A 60 -35.88 25.30 -9.72
N GLN A 61 -35.86 26.54 -10.20
CA GLN A 61 -36.36 27.72 -9.49
C GLN A 61 -37.83 28.05 -9.80
N GLY A 62 -38.59 27.09 -10.36
CA GLY A 62 -39.96 27.32 -10.81
C GLY A 62 -40.03 27.78 -12.27
N GLY A 63 -41.25 27.89 -12.80
CA GLY A 63 -41.50 28.37 -14.17
C GLY A 63 -42.32 27.44 -15.05
N VAL A 64 -42.44 26.16 -14.68
CA VAL A 64 -43.42 25.24 -15.24
C VAL A 64 -44.76 25.42 -14.54
N SER A 65 -45.80 25.71 -15.32
CA SER A 65 -47.15 25.94 -14.80
C SER A 65 -47.64 24.75 -13.99
N GLY A 66 -47.99 24.99 -12.72
CA GLY A 66 -48.51 23.96 -11.82
C GLY A 66 -47.44 23.18 -11.05
N LEU A 67 -46.15 23.50 -11.22
CA LEU A 67 -45.05 22.89 -10.47
C LEU A 67 -44.28 23.96 -9.69
N THR A 68 -44.16 23.75 -8.38
CA THR A 68 -43.45 24.66 -7.47
C THR A 68 -41.94 24.52 -7.65
N ALA A 69 -41.19 25.60 -7.41
CA ALA A 69 -39.73 25.56 -7.35
C ALA A 69 -39.23 24.52 -6.33
N THR A 70 -38.14 23.84 -6.66
CA THR A 70 -37.59 22.72 -5.86
C THR A 70 -36.15 22.93 -5.44
N ALA A 71 -35.43 23.88 -6.03
CA ALA A 71 -34.04 24.17 -5.65
C ALA A 71 -33.94 24.54 -4.16
N PRO A 72 -33.03 23.91 -3.39
CA PRO A 72 -32.82 24.27 -2.00
C PRO A 72 -32.21 25.67 -1.88
N ALA A 73 -32.44 26.33 -0.75
CA ALA A 73 -31.75 27.58 -0.46
C ALA A 73 -30.25 27.33 -0.21
N LEU A 74 -29.43 28.36 -0.34
CA LEU A 74 -27.99 28.26 -0.08
C LEU A 74 -27.73 27.78 1.36
N GLY A 75 -27.11 26.62 1.50
CA GLY A 75 -26.81 25.98 2.79
C GLY A 75 -27.80 24.87 3.19
N ASP A 76 -28.93 24.74 2.50
CA ASP A 76 -29.91 23.67 2.73
C ASP A 76 -29.67 22.49 1.78
N GLN A 77 -30.11 21.28 2.17
CA GLN A 77 -30.15 20.09 1.32
C GLN A 77 -31.51 19.95 0.62
N LEU A 78 -31.53 19.35 -0.57
CA LEU A 78 -32.75 19.00 -1.28
C LEU A 78 -33.46 17.83 -0.58
N ASP A 79 -34.71 18.01 -0.14
CA ASP A 79 -35.54 16.91 0.38
C ASP A 79 -36.24 16.16 -0.76
N ALA A 80 -35.73 14.99 -1.13
CA ALA A 80 -36.32 14.15 -2.18
C ALA A 80 -37.73 13.63 -1.84
N ALA A 81 -38.13 13.64 -0.56
CA ALA A 81 -39.46 13.22 -0.13
C ALA A 81 -40.51 14.34 -0.24
N ASP A 82 -40.10 15.59 -0.50
CA ASP A 82 -41.03 16.71 -0.64
C ASP A 82 -41.95 16.51 -1.87
N THR A 83 -43.25 16.75 -1.67
CA THR A 83 -44.27 16.54 -2.71
C THR A 83 -44.05 17.38 -3.98
N ALA A 84 -43.46 18.58 -3.86
CA ALA A 84 -43.12 19.41 -5.01
C ALA A 84 -41.94 18.82 -5.79
N VAL A 85 -40.93 18.29 -5.08
CA VAL A 85 -39.78 17.60 -5.68
C VAL A 85 -40.26 16.35 -6.43
N GLN A 86 -41.09 15.52 -5.79
CA GLN A 86 -41.67 14.33 -6.43
C GLN A 86 -42.53 14.66 -7.66
N ALA A 87 -43.32 15.74 -7.60
CA ALA A 87 -44.14 16.16 -8.72
C ALA A 87 -43.28 16.64 -9.91
N TYR A 88 -42.19 17.37 -9.64
CA TYR A 88 -41.29 17.86 -10.66
C TYR A 88 -40.44 16.75 -11.29
N THR A 89 -39.91 15.81 -10.50
CA THR A 89 -39.16 14.66 -11.03
C THR A 89 -40.04 13.76 -11.90
N ALA A 90 -41.31 13.53 -11.51
CA ALA A 90 -42.27 12.81 -12.34
C ALA A 90 -42.55 13.52 -13.68
N HIS A 91 -42.61 14.85 -13.67
CA HIS A 91 -42.73 15.65 -14.89
C HIS A 91 -41.51 15.46 -15.82
N LEU A 92 -40.28 15.52 -15.27
CA LEU A 92 -39.05 15.30 -16.03
C LEU A 92 -38.98 13.89 -16.64
N THR A 93 -39.30 12.85 -15.86
CA THR A 93 -39.33 11.46 -16.37
C THR A 93 -40.29 11.32 -17.56
N ALA A 94 -41.47 11.95 -17.50
CA ALA A 94 -42.43 11.90 -18.61
C ALA A 94 -41.88 12.58 -19.88
N LEU A 95 -41.17 13.69 -19.75
CA LEU A 95 -40.51 14.36 -20.89
C LEU A 95 -39.39 13.50 -21.46
N GLN A 96 -38.55 12.92 -20.61
CA GLN A 96 -37.44 12.05 -21.01
C GLN A 96 -37.93 10.83 -21.79
N LEU A 97 -38.99 10.18 -21.29
CA LEU A 97 -39.60 9.04 -21.97
C LEU A 97 -40.18 9.42 -23.34
N ALA A 98 -40.81 10.60 -23.45
CA ALA A 98 -41.34 11.09 -24.71
C ALA A 98 -40.23 11.32 -25.75
N VAL A 99 -39.10 11.91 -25.34
CA VAL A 99 -37.93 12.14 -26.21
C VAL A 99 -37.30 10.81 -26.65
N ALA A 100 -37.06 9.89 -25.73
CA ALA A 100 -36.48 8.58 -26.06
C ALA A 100 -37.38 7.77 -27.01
N THR A 101 -38.69 7.73 -26.73
CA THR A 101 -39.67 7.00 -27.55
C THR A 101 -39.75 7.55 -28.97
N ALA A 102 -39.54 8.86 -29.18
CA ALA A 102 -39.59 9.49 -30.50
C ALA A 102 -38.55 8.94 -31.48
N VAL A 103 -37.43 8.41 -30.98
CA VAL A 103 -36.38 7.74 -31.79
C VAL A 103 -36.38 6.22 -31.63
N GLY A 104 -37.37 5.67 -30.92
CA GLY A 104 -37.43 4.23 -30.62
C GLY A 104 -36.33 3.76 -29.66
N ALA A 105 -35.79 4.64 -28.83
CA ALA A 105 -34.87 4.28 -27.76
C ALA A 105 -35.65 3.95 -26.49
N THR A 106 -35.11 3.05 -25.66
CA THR A 106 -35.65 2.73 -24.34
C THR A 106 -34.63 3.20 -23.29
N PRO A 107 -34.99 4.14 -22.40
CA PRO A 107 -34.11 4.54 -21.31
C PRO A 107 -33.80 3.39 -20.35
N ASP A 108 -32.53 3.21 -20.03
CA ASP A 108 -32.05 2.33 -18.97
C ASP A 108 -32.08 3.08 -17.62
N TYR A 109 -31.79 4.39 -17.64
CA TYR A 109 -31.82 5.27 -16.47
C TYR A 109 -32.50 6.60 -16.78
N HIS A 110 -33.17 7.16 -15.76
CA HIS A 110 -33.72 8.51 -15.76
C HIS A 110 -33.02 9.37 -14.72
N TYR A 111 -32.44 10.49 -15.14
CA TYR A 111 -31.82 11.46 -14.27
C TYR A 111 -32.77 12.65 -14.08
N THR A 112 -33.19 12.92 -12.85
CA THR A 112 -34.18 13.98 -12.57
C THR A 112 -33.76 14.92 -11.44
N TYR A 113 -32.84 14.51 -10.56
CA TYR A 113 -32.44 15.29 -9.38
C TYR A 113 -31.26 16.23 -9.66
N ALA A 114 -30.15 15.68 -10.15
CA ALA A 114 -28.91 16.42 -10.40
C ALA A 114 -28.72 16.82 -11.87
N LEU A 115 -29.30 16.03 -12.77
CA LEU A 115 -29.28 16.22 -14.22
C LEU A 115 -30.70 16.02 -14.73
N ASN A 116 -31.08 16.71 -15.81
CA ASN A 116 -32.29 16.39 -16.57
C ASN A 116 -31.87 15.62 -17.82
N GLY A 117 -32.02 14.31 -17.80
CA GLY A 117 -31.56 13.46 -18.90
C GLY A 117 -31.89 11.99 -18.71
N PHE A 118 -31.43 11.16 -19.64
CA PHE A 118 -31.56 9.72 -19.54
C PHE A 118 -30.36 9.03 -20.18
N ALA A 119 -30.08 7.79 -19.78
CA ALA A 119 -29.11 6.94 -20.47
C ALA A 119 -29.83 5.84 -21.26
N ALA A 120 -29.33 5.52 -22.46
CA ALA A 120 -29.84 4.45 -23.29
C ALA A 120 -28.77 3.89 -24.22
N ASN A 121 -28.87 2.61 -24.56
CA ASN A 121 -28.17 2.05 -25.71
C ASN A 121 -28.79 2.57 -27.02
N LEU A 122 -27.99 3.27 -27.83
CA LEU A 122 -28.43 3.90 -29.08
C LEU A 122 -27.66 3.34 -30.28
N THR A 123 -28.36 3.10 -31.38
CA THR A 123 -27.69 2.99 -32.69
C THR A 123 -27.17 4.35 -33.15
N GLY A 124 -26.16 4.38 -34.03
CA GLY A 124 -25.66 5.64 -34.59
C GLY A 124 -26.74 6.50 -35.27
N ALA A 125 -27.77 5.87 -35.86
CA ALA A 125 -28.93 6.57 -36.43
C ALA A 125 -29.82 7.21 -35.35
N GLN A 126 -30.04 6.52 -34.23
CA GLN A 126 -30.81 7.04 -33.09
C GLN A 126 -30.07 8.18 -32.40
N ALA A 127 -28.76 8.04 -32.17
CA ALA A 127 -27.90 9.09 -31.64
C ALA A 127 -27.94 10.35 -32.53
N THR A 128 -27.81 10.17 -33.86
CA THR A 128 -27.92 11.28 -34.83
C THR A 128 -29.30 11.96 -34.78
N ALA A 129 -30.39 11.19 -34.67
CA ALA A 129 -31.73 11.73 -34.57
C ALA A 129 -31.97 12.49 -33.25
N LEU A 130 -31.45 11.98 -32.13
CA LEU A 130 -31.54 12.65 -30.82
C LEU A 130 -30.73 13.95 -30.81
N ALA A 131 -29.51 13.95 -31.34
CA ALA A 131 -28.70 15.17 -31.46
C ALA A 131 -29.38 16.29 -32.27
N ALA A 132 -30.30 15.94 -33.18
CA ALA A 132 -31.08 16.89 -33.97
C ALA A 132 -32.45 17.25 -33.34
N THR A 133 -32.81 16.65 -32.21
CA THR A 133 -34.13 16.85 -31.58
C THR A 133 -34.15 18.14 -30.75
N PRO A 134 -35.10 19.07 -31.00
CA PRO A 134 -35.23 20.28 -30.18
C PRO A 134 -35.42 19.93 -28.70
N GLY A 135 -34.56 20.48 -27.84
CA GLY A 135 -34.59 20.22 -26.40
C GLY A 135 -33.59 19.15 -25.92
N VAL A 136 -32.88 18.46 -26.83
CA VAL A 136 -31.66 17.74 -26.48
C VAL A 136 -30.50 18.73 -26.52
N VAL A 137 -29.77 18.88 -25.43
CA VAL A 137 -28.67 19.87 -25.27
C VAL A 137 -27.31 19.22 -25.11
N GLY A 138 -27.27 17.92 -24.82
CA GLY A 138 -26.05 17.14 -24.75
C GLY A 138 -26.31 15.71 -25.19
N LEU A 139 -25.36 15.14 -25.91
CA LEU A 139 -25.33 13.73 -26.25
C LEU A 139 -23.89 13.28 -26.09
N GLU A 140 -23.63 12.54 -25.03
CA GLU A 140 -22.30 12.10 -24.62
C GLU A 140 -22.27 10.57 -24.67
N ALA A 141 -21.28 10.00 -25.35
CA ALA A 141 -21.07 8.56 -25.31
C ALA A 141 -20.67 8.20 -23.88
N ASP A 142 -21.25 7.12 -23.36
CA ASP A 142 -20.89 6.62 -22.04
C ASP A 142 -19.40 6.29 -22.05
N SER A 143 -18.68 6.74 -21.02
CA SER A 143 -17.25 6.55 -20.92
C SER A 143 -16.93 5.91 -19.59
N ILE A 144 -16.15 4.84 -19.63
CA ILE A 144 -15.68 4.16 -18.43
C ILE A 144 -14.79 5.15 -17.67
N GLN A 145 -15.21 5.50 -16.46
CA GLN A 145 -14.40 6.24 -15.53
C GLN A 145 -13.50 5.26 -14.80
N GLN A 146 -12.20 5.55 -14.77
CA GLN A 146 -11.19 4.70 -14.15
C GLN A 146 -11.14 4.95 -12.64
N VAL A 147 -10.87 3.91 -11.85
CA VAL A 147 -10.46 4.11 -10.45
C VAL A 147 -9.16 4.89 -10.48
N GLN A 148 -9.14 6.08 -9.86
CA GLN A 148 -7.95 6.90 -9.81
C GLN A 148 -6.94 6.22 -8.87
N ALA A 149 -5.71 6.03 -9.36
CA ALA A 149 -4.60 5.70 -8.49
C ALA A 149 -4.50 6.74 -7.38
N GLU A 150 -4.26 6.29 -6.16
CA GLU A 150 -4.19 7.17 -4.99
C GLU A 150 -2.77 7.11 -4.40
N PRO A 151 -2.12 8.25 -4.11
CA PRO A 151 -0.87 8.25 -3.37
C PRO A 151 -1.05 7.55 -2.03
N SER A 152 -0.04 6.79 -1.58
CA SER A 152 -0.15 6.05 -0.32
C SER A 152 -0.39 6.96 0.90
N THR A 153 0.04 8.22 0.85
CA THR A 153 -0.24 9.23 1.89
C THR A 153 -1.73 9.53 2.03
N ASP A 154 -2.45 9.58 0.91
CA ASP A 154 -3.87 9.92 0.88
C ASP A 154 -4.69 8.70 1.30
N PHE A 155 -4.32 7.52 0.79
CA PHE A 155 -4.92 6.25 1.18
C PHE A 155 -4.79 5.95 2.69
N LEU A 156 -3.67 6.36 3.29
CA LEU A 156 -3.41 6.25 4.73
C LEU A 156 -4.10 7.36 5.57
N GLY A 157 -4.85 8.26 4.94
CA GLY A 157 -5.54 9.36 5.61
C GLY A 157 -4.61 10.44 6.17
N LEU A 158 -3.40 10.62 5.62
CA LEU A 158 -2.44 11.61 6.11
C LEU A 158 -2.78 13.02 5.64
N SER A 159 -3.21 13.14 4.38
CA SER A 159 -3.52 14.40 3.71
C SER A 159 -5.02 14.75 3.82
N GLY A 160 -5.39 15.92 3.29
CA GLY A 160 -6.77 16.38 3.28
C GLY A 160 -7.26 16.96 4.61
N ALA A 161 -8.51 17.44 4.62
CA ALA A 161 -9.13 18.03 5.80
C ALA A 161 -9.43 16.96 6.85
N GLY A 162 -8.93 17.14 8.08
CA GLY A 162 -9.01 16.13 9.13
C GLY A 162 -8.00 14.98 8.99
N GLY A 163 -7.06 15.07 8.04
CA GLY A 163 -5.98 14.10 7.87
C GLY A 163 -4.95 14.17 9.01
N VAL A 164 -4.14 13.12 9.14
CA VAL A 164 -3.17 12.99 10.26
C VAL A 164 -2.19 14.15 10.31
N TRP A 165 -1.72 14.66 9.16
CA TRP A 165 -0.79 15.78 9.14
C TRP A 165 -1.36 17.03 9.82
N GLU A 166 -2.67 17.31 9.72
CA GLU A 166 -3.30 18.43 10.42
C GLU A 166 -3.18 18.29 11.94
N SER A 167 -3.32 17.06 12.46
CA SER A 167 -3.22 16.80 13.91
C SER A 167 -1.80 16.96 14.47
N VAL A 168 -0.76 16.86 13.62
CA VAL A 168 0.66 17.05 14.00
C VAL A 168 1.24 18.40 13.56
N GLY A 169 0.38 19.40 13.31
CA GLY A 169 0.78 20.78 13.02
C GLY A 169 0.82 21.15 11.53
N GLY A 170 0.48 20.22 10.65
CA GLY A 170 0.48 20.36 9.20
C GLY A 170 1.58 19.55 8.52
N VAL A 171 1.46 19.39 7.19
CA VAL A 171 2.43 18.62 6.38
C VAL A 171 3.85 19.20 6.47
N GLU A 172 3.98 20.53 6.56
CA GLU A 172 5.26 21.24 6.65
C GLU A 172 6.06 20.93 7.94
N THR A 173 5.39 20.52 9.01
CA THR A 173 6.02 20.20 10.31
C THR A 173 5.96 18.70 10.63
N ALA A 174 5.40 17.89 9.74
CA ALA A 174 5.20 16.46 9.94
C ALA A 174 6.55 15.72 10.03
N GLY A 175 6.95 15.38 11.25
CA GLY A 175 8.24 14.75 11.58
C GLY A 175 9.38 15.73 11.92
N GLU A 176 9.08 17.01 12.15
CA GLU A 176 10.08 18.00 12.55
C GLU A 176 10.79 17.57 13.86
N GLY A 177 12.11 17.80 13.93
CA GLY A 177 12.90 17.44 15.10
C GLY A 177 13.30 15.96 15.18
N ILE A 178 12.90 15.11 14.23
CA ILE A 178 13.20 13.67 14.21
C ILE A 178 14.17 13.34 13.07
N VAL A 179 15.07 12.37 13.31
CA VAL A 179 16.05 11.86 12.34
C VAL A 179 15.81 10.38 12.06
N ILE A 180 15.54 10.05 10.81
CA ILE A 180 15.44 8.68 10.32
C ILE A 180 16.76 8.21 9.71
N GLY A 181 17.27 7.09 10.21
CA GLY A 181 18.36 6.34 9.61
C GLY A 181 17.85 5.32 8.59
N VAL A 182 18.43 5.30 7.39
CA VAL A 182 18.06 4.37 6.31
C VAL A 182 19.24 3.45 6.02
N LEU A 183 19.11 2.17 6.37
CA LEU A 183 20.11 1.13 6.08
C LEU A 183 19.75 0.44 4.78
N ASP A 184 20.46 0.77 3.69
CA ASP A 184 20.05 0.35 2.34
C ASP A 184 21.21 0.42 1.32
N THR A 185 20.91 0.62 0.03
CA THR A 185 21.87 0.76 -1.09
C THR A 185 22.47 2.16 -1.24
N GLY A 186 22.11 3.10 -0.37
CA GLY A 186 22.61 4.48 -0.36
C GLY A 186 21.50 5.50 -0.53
N ILE A 187 21.88 6.72 -0.93
CA ILE A 187 20.93 7.79 -1.29
C ILE A 187 21.38 8.52 -2.56
N ALA A 188 20.42 8.98 -3.38
CA ALA A 188 20.68 9.77 -4.57
C ALA A 188 20.37 11.26 -4.28
N PRO A 189 21.36 12.04 -3.79
CA PRO A 189 21.13 13.32 -3.12
C PRO A 189 20.52 14.41 -4.01
N GLU A 190 20.66 14.32 -5.33
CA GLU A 190 20.11 15.29 -6.28
C GLU A 190 18.61 15.14 -6.52
N ASN A 191 18.00 14.02 -6.10
CA ASN A 191 16.57 13.85 -6.27
C ASN A 191 15.81 14.94 -5.49
N PRO A 192 14.81 15.62 -6.10
CA PRO A 192 14.07 16.69 -5.41
C PRO A 192 13.38 16.26 -4.10
N SER A 193 13.11 14.96 -3.93
CA SER A 193 12.64 14.38 -2.66
C SER A 193 13.60 14.62 -1.49
N PHE A 194 14.88 14.89 -1.78
CA PHE A 194 15.95 15.12 -0.81
C PHE A 194 16.53 16.53 -0.87
N ALA A 195 15.92 17.41 -1.67
CA ALA A 195 16.35 18.79 -1.76
C ALA A 195 16.39 19.45 -0.37
N GLY A 196 17.46 20.17 -0.09
CA GLY A 196 17.65 20.92 1.12
C GLY A 196 18.67 22.02 0.92
N ASP A 197 18.63 23.03 1.77
CA ASP A 197 19.64 24.08 1.78
C ASP A 197 21.01 23.51 2.15
N ALA A 198 22.07 24.23 1.78
CA ALA A 198 23.41 23.88 2.25
C ALA A 198 23.46 23.89 3.78
N LEU A 199 24.19 22.92 4.35
CA LEU A 199 24.42 22.88 5.79
C LEU A 199 25.08 24.18 6.28
N GLY A 200 24.62 24.66 7.44
CA GLY A 200 25.26 25.76 8.14
C GLY A 200 26.71 25.44 8.53
N ASN A 201 27.48 26.45 8.91
CA ASN A 201 28.87 26.26 9.37
C ASN A 201 29.11 26.74 10.81
N LEU A 202 28.06 27.19 11.49
CA LEU A 202 28.09 27.63 12.89
C LEU A 202 26.95 26.97 13.69
N PRO A 203 27.11 26.77 15.01
CA PRO A 203 26.08 26.18 15.87
C PRO A 203 24.70 26.86 15.90
N GLY A 204 24.57 28.07 15.34
CA GLY A 204 23.30 28.79 15.22
C GLY A 204 22.51 28.47 13.93
N ASP A 205 23.13 27.79 12.97
CA ASP A 205 22.60 27.52 11.63
C ASP A 205 22.13 26.06 11.51
N ALA A 206 21.23 25.60 12.39
CA ALA A 206 20.86 24.18 12.47
C ALA A 206 20.06 23.70 11.24
N PRO A 207 20.38 22.54 10.63
CA PRO A 207 21.56 21.68 10.86
C PRO A 207 22.87 22.30 10.34
N PHE A 208 23.96 22.14 11.09
CA PHE A 208 25.28 22.68 10.71
C PHE A 208 26.36 21.61 10.68
N TYR A 209 27.33 21.76 9.78
CA TYR A 209 28.51 20.90 9.70
C TYR A 209 29.68 21.48 10.51
N SER A 210 30.22 20.68 11.43
CA SER A 210 31.42 21.01 12.20
C SER A 210 32.66 20.38 11.56
N SER A 211 33.47 21.20 10.88
CA SER A 211 34.75 20.74 10.33
C SER A 211 35.76 20.31 11.40
N LEU A 212 35.60 20.77 12.64
CA LEU A 212 36.42 20.35 13.78
C LEU A 212 36.10 18.92 14.24
N LEU A 213 34.81 18.55 14.20
CA LEU A 213 34.33 17.25 14.66
C LEU A 213 34.14 16.26 13.51
N GLY A 214 34.09 16.74 12.26
CA GLY A 214 33.85 15.93 11.07
C GLY A 214 32.41 15.41 10.98
N ASN A 215 31.45 16.11 11.57
CA ASN A 215 30.04 15.70 11.60
C ASN A 215 29.06 16.87 11.48
N THR A 216 27.85 16.54 11.06
CA THR A 216 26.68 17.41 11.09
C THR A 216 26.01 17.30 12.45
N SER A 217 25.62 18.43 13.02
CA SER A 217 24.88 18.50 14.27
C SER A 217 23.47 19.02 14.05
N TYR A 218 22.50 18.36 14.67
CA TYR A 218 21.09 18.73 14.63
C TYR A 218 20.45 18.46 16.00
N ALA A 219 19.78 19.48 16.56
CA ALA A 219 19.05 19.35 17.81
C ALA A 219 17.72 18.64 17.54
N LYS A 220 17.43 17.61 18.33
CA LYS A 220 16.25 16.76 18.14
C LYS A 220 15.10 17.15 19.08
N ALA A 221 13.89 16.70 18.76
CA ALA A 221 12.68 16.99 19.54
C ALA A 221 12.72 16.38 20.96
N ASP A 222 13.46 15.29 21.16
CA ASP A 222 13.69 14.65 22.47
C ASP A 222 14.68 15.43 23.37
N GLY A 223 15.25 16.54 22.87
CA GLY A 223 16.28 17.32 23.55
C GLY A 223 17.71 16.77 23.38
N GLY A 224 17.85 15.66 22.66
CA GLY A 224 19.12 15.09 22.23
C GLY A 224 19.73 15.80 21.02
N THR A 225 20.81 15.25 20.50
CA THR A 225 21.51 15.80 19.34
C THR A 225 21.94 14.67 18.43
N PHE A 226 21.54 14.77 17.16
CA PHE A 226 22.14 13.97 16.10
C PHE A 226 23.53 14.53 15.77
N ALA A 227 24.50 13.64 15.56
CA ALA A 227 25.91 13.96 15.36
C ALA A 227 26.60 13.05 14.33
N GLY A 228 25.98 12.85 13.16
CA GLY A 228 26.50 11.96 12.10
C GLY A 228 27.40 12.62 11.06
N ALA A 229 28.27 11.84 10.43
CA ALA A 229 29.17 12.33 9.38
C ALA A 229 28.49 12.43 8.01
N CYS A 230 29.04 13.30 7.16
CA CYS A 230 28.80 13.29 5.73
C CYS A 230 30.07 12.75 5.04
N GLU A 231 30.10 11.46 4.76
CA GLU A 231 31.26 10.77 4.22
C GLU A 231 31.37 10.99 2.71
N THR A 232 32.53 11.48 2.26
CA THR A 232 32.81 11.69 0.84
C THR A 232 33.30 10.41 0.18
N GLY A 233 33.01 10.22 -1.11
CA GLY A 233 33.53 9.10 -1.90
C GLY A 233 33.36 9.34 -3.39
N VAL A 234 33.40 8.26 -4.18
CA VAL A 234 33.20 8.35 -5.64
C VAL A 234 31.82 8.96 -5.93
N GLY A 235 31.80 10.12 -6.58
CA GLY A 235 30.56 10.81 -6.93
C GLY A 235 29.75 11.32 -5.74
N PHE A 236 30.33 11.43 -4.54
CA PHE A 236 29.63 11.97 -3.37
C PHE A 236 30.55 12.94 -2.61
N GLU A 237 30.17 14.20 -2.55
CA GLU A 237 30.90 15.29 -1.90
C GLU A 237 30.21 15.74 -0.62
N LEU A 238 30.90 16.55 0.20
CA LEU A 238 30.30 17.10 1.42
C LEU A 238 29.06 17.96 1.14
N ALA A 239 29.00 18.59 -0.04
CA ALA A 239 27.88 19.42 -0.47
C ALA A 239 26.61 18.61 -0.81
N ASP A 240 26.72 17.29 -0.95
CA ASP A 240 25.58 16.41 -1.18
C ASP A 240 24.78 16.15 0.12
N CYS A 241 25.37 16.45 1.27
CA CYS A 241 24.58 16.60 2.50
C CYS A 241 24.01 18.01 2.60
N SER A 242 22.77 18.08 3.08
CA SER A 242 21.95 19.28 3.09
C SER A 242 21.17 19.38 4.40
N THR A 243 20.34 20.41 4.56
CA THR A 243 19.39 20.50 5.66
C THR A 243 18.30 19.42 5.62
N LYS A 244 18.26 18.58 4.58
CA LYS A 244 17.40 17.41 4.46
C LYS A 244 18.15 16.10 4.70
N VAL A 245 19.24 15.86 3.98
CA VAL A 245 20.15 14.72 4.17
C VAL A 245 21.29 15.17 5.05
N ILE A 246 21.14 14.97 6.37
CA ILE A 246 22.07 15.54 7.36
C ILE A 246 23.26 14.61 7.66
N GLY A 247 23.18 13.34 7.27
CA GLY A 247 24.28 12.37 7.40
C GLY A 247 24.26 11.34 6.28
N ALA A 248 25.44 10.88 5.88
CA ALA A 248 25.59 9.87 4.84
C ALA A 248 26.89 9.09 5.07
N ARG A 249 26.81 7.76 5.14
CA ARG A 249 27.94 6.84 5.37
C ARG A 249 27.83 5.62 4.48
N PHE A 250 28.94 4.92 4.25
CA PHE A 250 28.93 3.63 3.57
C PHE A 250 29.84 2.61 4.26
N PHE A 251 29.46 1.33 4.18
CA PHE A 251 30.15 0.21 4.82
C PHE A 251 30.36 -0.88 3.78
N ALA A 252 31.62 -1.13 3.44
CA ALA A 252 32.00 -2.04 2.36
C ALA A 252 33.07 -3.06 2.77
N VAL A 253 33.32 -3.22 4.07
CA VAL A 253 34.34 -4.15 4.57
C VAL A 253 33.89 -5.59 4.32
N GLY A 254 32.62 -5.89 4.59
CA GLY A 254 31.99 -7.17 4.31
C GLY A 254 31.86 -7.45 2.80
N PHE A 255 31.52 -6.43 2.01
CA PHE A 255 31.56 -6.50 0.53
C PHE A 255 32.96 -6.83 -0.01
N GLY A 256 34.01 -6.46 0.74
CA GLY A 256 35.39 -6.86 0.47
C GLY A 256 36.06 -6.01 -0.61
N VAL A 257 36.17 -4.69 -0.38
CA VAL A 257 36.94 -3.76 -1.24
C VAL A 257 38.36 -4.33 -1.45
N GLY A 258 38.59 -4.91 -2.64
CA GLY A 258 39.82 -5.64 -3.01
C GLY A 258 39.62 -7.07 -3.54
N ALA A 259 38.46 -7.69 -3.30
CA ALA A 259 38.02 -8.97 -3.88
C ALA A 259 36.69 -8.83 -4.65
N GLY A 260 35.83 -7.89 -4.27
CA GLY A 260 34.65 -7.47 -5.02
C GLY A 260 34.96 -6.24 -5.89
N THR A 261 34.62 -6.32 -7.17
CA THR A 261 34.59 -5.15 -8.07
C THR A 261 33.15 -4.63 -8.08
N PRO A 262 32.90 -3.36 -7.72
CA PRO A 262 31.59 -2.73 -7.93
C PRO A 262 31.13 -2.91 -9.37
N ALA A 263 29.84 -3.19 -9.58
CA ALA A 263 29.28 -3.26 -10.92
C ALA A 263 29.30 -1.87 -11.60
N ASP A 264 29.12 -1.83 -12.91
CA ASP A 264 28.92 -0.55 -13.61
C ASP A 264 27.69 0.16 -13.02
N GLY A 265 27.85 1.45 -12.68
CA GLY A 265 26.82 2.24 -11.99
C GLY A 265 26.84 2.15 -10.47
N GLU A 266 27.73 1.36 -9.86
CA GLU A 266 27.90 1.29 -8.41
C GLU A 266 29.01 2.23 -7.89
N PHE A 267 28.77 2.88 -6.75
CA PHE A 267 29.65 3.92 -6.20
C PHE A 267 30.21 3.54 -4.84
N LEU A 268 31.55 3.51 -4.70
CA LEU A 268 32.23 3.40 -3.39
C LEU A 268 32.14 4.73 -2.62
N SER A 269 30.91 5.04 -2.21
CA SER A 269 30.47 6.22 -1.48
C SER A 269 29.05 5.97 -0.96
N PRO A 270 28.44 6.89 -0.20
CA PRO A 270 27.02 6.78 0.18
C PRO A 270 26.02 6.89 -0.98
N ARG A 271 26.47 7.23 -2.21
CA ARG A 271 25.59 7.37 -3.37
C ARG A 271 24.88 6.08 -3.69
N ASP A 272 23.59 6.18 -3.99
CA ASP A 272 22.78 5.06 -4.45
C ASP A 272 22.96 4.78 -5.95
N GLY A 273 23.59 3.66 -6.28
CA GLY A 273 23.68 3.16 -7.66
C GLY A 273 22.53 2.23 -8.05
N ASN A 274 21.73 1.77 -7.10
CA ASN A 274 20.68 0.76 -7.30
C ASN A 274 19.27 1.39 -7.37
N GLY A 275 19.03 2.38 -6.51
CA GLY A 275 17.77 3.11 -6.41
C GLY A 275 16.87 2.65 -5.27
N HIS A 276 17.12 1.45 -4.71
CA HIS A 276 16.29 0.90 -3.63
C HIS A 276 16.35 1.78 -2.37
N GLY A 277 17.53 2.23 -1.94
CA GLY A 277 17.69 3.11 -0.78
C GLY A 277 17.08 4.49 -0.96
N SER A 278 17.17 5.06 -2.15
CA SER A 278 16.49 6.32 -2.48
C SER A 278 14.98 6.15 -2.47
N HIS A 279 14.47 5.02 -2.97
CA HIS A 279 13.05 4.71 -2.96
C HIS A 279 12.51 4.59 -1.53
N THR A 280 13.20 3.84 -0.66
CA THR A 280 12.78 3.66 0.73
C THR A 280 12.92 4.95 1.55
N ALA A 281 14.00 5.71 1.37
CA ALA A 281 14.21 6.99 2.05
C ALA A 281 13.16 8.04 1.67
N SER A 282 12.82 8.15 0.38
CA SER A 282 11.81 9.11 -0.10
C SER A 282 10.39 8.69 0.27
N THR A 283 10.09 7.39 0.35
CA THR A 283 8.82 6.91 0.90
C THR A 283 8.64 7.35 2.35
N ALA A 284 9.66 7.14 3.20
CA ALA A 284 9.56 7.46 4.62
C ALA A 284 9.55 8.98 4.89
N ALA A 285 10.45 9.72 4.23
CA ALA A 285 10.71 11.12 4.55
C ALA A 285 11.08 11.96 3.32
N GLY A 286 10.57 11.66 2.12
CA GLY A 286 10.71 12.54 0.96
C GLY A 286 9.99 13.88 1.16
N ASN A 287 10.47 14.93 0.49
CA ASN A 287 9.87 16.27 0.53
C ASN A 287 8.43 16.32 0.00
N ILE A 288 7.78 17.44 0.29
CA ILE A 288 6.38 17.73 -0.02
C ILE A 288 6.22 18.04 -1.51
N GLU A 289 5.13 17.53 -2.09
CA GLU A 289 4.63 17.88 -3.42
C GLU A 289 5.70 17.80 -4.53
N VAL A 290 6.56 16.78 -4.47
CA VAL A 290 7.60 16.57 -5.47
C VAL A 290 7.00 15.95 -6.72
N ALA A 291 7.09 16.66 -7.85
CA ALA A 291 6.65 16.14 -9.14
C ALA A 291 7.36 14.83 -9.48
N ALA A 292 6.61 13.81 -9.91
CA ALA A 292 7.11 12.49 -10.22
C ALA A 292 6.77 12.08 -11.65
N ASN A 293 7.79 11.64 -12.39
CA ASN A 293 7.66 11.19 -13.76
C ASN A 293 8.31 9.82 -13.93
N VAL A 294 7.63 8.88 -14.60
CA VAL A 294 8.20 7.57 -14.93
C VAL A 294 8.07 7.38 -16.43
N ALA A 295 9.19 7.07 -17.09
CA ALA A 295 9.25 6.83 -18.54
C ALA A 295 8.58 7.93 -19.40
N GLY A 296 8.62 9.19 -18.97
CA GLY A 296 8.01 10.31 -19.69
C GLY A 296 6.53 10.56 -19.37
N ARG A 297 5.87 9.68 -18.60
CA ARG A 297 4.50 9.88 -18.09
C ARG A 297 4.52 10.61 -16.76
N ASP A 298 3.73 11.67 -16.67
CA ASP A 298 3.53 12.47 -15.45
C ASP A 298 2.55 11.73 -14.52
N PHE A 299 2.95 11.56 -13.26
CA PHE A 299 2.18 10.90 -12.21
C PHE A 299 1.75 11.87 -11.10
N GLY A 300 1.89 13.17 -11.35
CA GLY A 300 1.56 14.22 -10.38
C GLY A 300 2.67 14.38 -9.35
N THR A 301 2.30 14.66 -8.10
CA THR A 301 3.24 14.93 -7.02
C THR A 301 3.20 13.83 -5.96
N ILE A 302 4.37 13.50 -5.40
CA ILE A 302 4.53 12.59 -4.26
C ILE A 302 5.03 13.35 -3.04
N THR A 303 4.67 12.86 -1.86
CA THR A 303 5.14 13.36 -0.56
C THR A 303 5.53 12.16 0.29
N GLY A 304 6.65 12.22 1.01
CA GLY A 304 6.99 11.19 1.99
C GLY A 304 6.04 11.20 3.19
N ILE A 305 6.00 10.14 3.98
CA ILE A 305 5.12 10.06 5.16
C ILE A 305 5.42 11.16 6.18
N ALA A 306 6.70 11.45 6.43
CA ALA A 306 7.17 12.47 7.35
C ALA A 306 8.14 13.46 6.66
N PRO A 307 7.62 14.39 5.85
CA PRO A 307 8.44 15.20 4.97
C PRO A 307 9.32 16.23 5.69
N ALA A 308 9.02 16.62 6.93
CA ALA A 308 9.85 17.56 7.70
C ALA A 308 11.06 16.89 8.38
N ALA A 309 11.06 15.55 8.46
CA ALA A 309 12.11 14.78 9.12
C ALA A 309 13.44 14.82 8.37
N LYS A 310 14.54 14.59 9.11
CA LYS A 310 15.89 14.57 8.55
C LYS A 310 16.34 13.15 8.25
N ILE A 311 17.11 12.98 7.18
CA ILE A 311 17.57 11.67 6.73
C ILE A 311 19.06 11.49 7.04
N ALA A 312 19.40 10.32 7.58
CA ALA A 312 20.77 9.81 7.67
C ALA A 312 20.89 8.51 6.86
N ALA A 313 21.65 8.52 5.77
CA ALA A 313 21.80 7.35 4.90
C ALA A 313 22.98 6.48 5.32
N TYR A 314 22.76 5.17 5.47
CA TYR A 314 23.78 4.18 5.82
C TYR A 314 23.82 3.09 4.74
N LYS A 315 24.72 3.27 3.76
CA LYS A 315 24.86 2.31 2.67
C LYS A 315 25.56 1.03 3.13
N VAL A 316 24.85 -0.09 3.07
CA VAL A 316 25.29 -1.41 3.54
C VAL A 316 25.06 -2.51 2.50
N CYS A 317 24.31 -2.21 1.45
CA CYS A 317 24.01 -3.11 0.35
C CYS A 317 24.76 -2.68 -0.91
N TRP A 318 25.29 -3.65 -1.64
CA TRP A 318 26.17 -3.41 -2.79
C TRP A 318 25.79 -4.29 -3.99
N THR A 319 25.91 -3.72 -5.18
CA THR A 319 25.84 -4.44 -6.46
C THR A 319 27.27 -4.66 -6.96
N GLY A 320 27.72 -5.91 -7.02
CA GLY A 320 29.05 -6.27 -7.50
C GLY A 320 29.02 -7.18 -8.72
N VAL A 321 30.13 -7.23 -9.46
CA VAL A 321 30.27 -8.08 -10.66
C VAL A 321 30.20 -9.57 -10.31
N ALA A 322 30.75 -9.96 -9.15
CA ALA A 322 30.83 -11.36 -8.71
C ALA A 322 29.89 -11.69 -7.54
N MET A 323 29.50 -10.69 -6.75
CA MET A 323 28.63 -10.86 -5.59
C MET A 323 27.88 -9.55 -5.34
N SER A 324 26.61 -9.67 -4.95
CA SER A 324 25.76 -8.55 -4.55
C SER A 324 25.06 -8.91 -3.25
N GLY A 325 24.72 -7.91 -2.45
CA GLY A 325 23.96 -8.09 -1.21
C GLY A 325 24.42 -7.21 -0.07
N CYS A 326 23.84 -7.46 1.10
CA CYS A 326 24.08 -6.71 2.32
C CYS A 326 24.76 -7.63 3.34
N PHE A 327 26.00 -7.32 3.71
CA PHE A 327 26.82 -8.22 4.52
C PHE A 327 26.59 -7.95 6.01
N SER A 328 26.40 -8.99 6.83
CA SER A 328 26.14 -8.84 8.27
C SER A 328 27.21 -8.02 9.00
N THR A 329 28.48 -8.10 8.59
CA THR A 329 29.56 -7.27 9.14
C THR A 329 29.31 -5.77 8.92
N ASP A 330 28.88 -5.40 7.71
CA ASP A 330 28.61 -4.02 7.33
C ASP A 330 27.29 -3.54 7.98
N LEU A 331 26.27 -4.42 8.04
CA LEU A 331 25.01 -4.16 8.73
C LEU A 331 25.21 -3.83 10.21
N VAL A 332 25.93 -4.68 10.95
CA VAL A 332 26.17 -4.46 12.39
C VAL A 332 26.95 -3.17 12.62
N ALA A 333 27.95 -2.88 11.78
CA ALA A 333 28.72 -1.63 11.87
C ALA A 333 27.85 -0.38 11.61
N ALA A 334 26.93 -0.46 10.64
CA ALA A 334 26.00 0.62 10.36
C ALA A 334 24.98 0.83 11.49
N ILE A 335 24.44 -0.24 12.07
CA ILE A 335 23.52 -0.15 13.21
C ILE A 335 24.24 0.52 14.38
N ASP A 336 25.43 0.05 14.76
CA ASP A 336 26.24 0.63 15.84
C ASP A 336 26.51 2.13 15.61
N LYS A 337 26.86 2.50 14.37
CA LYS A 337 27.06 3.91 14.01
C LYS A 337 25.79 4.74 14.00
N SER A 338 24.65 4.17 13.62
CA SER A 338 23.37 4.89 13.69
C SER A 338 22.97 5.22 15.12
N VAL A 339 23.25 4.31 16.08
CA VAL A 339 23.05 4.54 17.51
C VAL A 339 23.99 5.65 18.01
N GLU A 340 25.27 5.59 17.65
CA GLU A 340 26.24 6.64 18.02
C GLU A 340 25.88 8.01 17.44
N ASP A 341 25.46 8.05 16.18
CA ASP A 341 25.06 9.26 15.48
C ASP A 341 23.76 9.84 16.08
N GLY A 342 22.96 9.05 16.80
CA GLY A 342 21.79 9.51 17.54
C GLY A 342 20.51 9.62 16.71
N VAL A 343 20.29 8.70 15.76
CA VAL A 343 19.02 8.59 15.02
C VAL A 343 17.85 8.24 15.96
N ASP A 344 16.61 8.48 15.54
CA ASP A 344 15.39 8.16 16.30
C ASP A 344 14.67 6.93 15.77
N VAL A 345 14.69 6.76 14.44
CA VAL A 345 14.01 5.67 13.74
C VAL A 345 14.98 5.04 12.75
N LEU A 346 14.94 3.72 12.61
CA LEU A 346 15.63 2.99 11.55
C LEU A 346 14.64 2.34 10.59
N ASN A 347 14.83 2.59 9.31
CA ASN A 347 14.25 1.77 8.25
C ASN A 347 15.24 0.68 7.82
N TYR A 348 14.79 -0.57 7.85
CA TYR A 348 15.55 -1.75 7.47
C TYR A 348 14.78 -2.59 6.44
N SER A 349 14.89 -2.21 5.17
CA SER A 349 14.22 -2.87 4.05
C SER A 349 15.04 -4.01 3.45
N ILE A 350 15.65 -4.85 4.30
CA ILE A 350 16.61 -5.88 3.91
C ILE A 350 16.18 -7.24 4.46
N GLY A 351 16.35 -8.29 3.65
CA GLY A 351 16.17 -9.67 4.06
C GLY A 351 17.07 -10.64 3.27
N GLY A 352 17.35 -11.80 3.84
CA GLY A 352 18.16 -12.89 3.31
C GLY A 352 17.51 -14.27 3.39
N GLY A 353 16.25 -14.37 3.84
CA GLY A 353 15.45 -15.61 3.81
C GLY A 353 14.70 -15.88 5.10
N ALA A 354 14.06 -17.04 5.22
CA ALA A 354 13.28 -17.37 6.41
C ALA A 354 14.15 -17.34 7.69
N ALA A 355 13.60 -16.76 8.76
CA ALA A 355 14.25 -16.60 10.04
C ALA A 355 14.61 -17.96 10.64
N THR A 356 15.90 -18.19 10.89
CA THR A 356 16.38 -19.39 11.60
C THR A 356 16.73 -19.09 13.06
N THR A 357 16.73 -17.81 13.46
CA THR A 357 17.01 -17.35 14.81
C THR A 357 16.34 -16.00 15.04
N THR A 358 16.01 -15.68 16.29
CA THR A 358 15.55 -14.34 16.71
C THR A 358 16.69 -13.47 17.28
N VAL A 359 17.90 -14.00 17.37
CA VAL A 359 19.08 -13.38 18.02
C VAL A 359 20.33 -13.43 17.13
N SER A 360 20.18 -13.23 15.81
CA SER A 360 21.34 -13.07 14.92
C SER A 360 22.21 -11.88 15.37
N ALA A 361 23.46 -11.79 14.90
CA ALA A 361 24.32 -10.65 15.26
C ALA A 361 23.68 -9.30 14.87
N THR A 362 23.02 -9.24 13.69
CA THR A 362 22.22 -8.08 13.27
C THR A 362 21.02 -7.88 14.19
N GLY A 363 20.31 -8.95 14.57
CA GLY A 363 19.20 -8.89 15.52
C GLY A 363 19.63 -8.32 16.88
N GLU A 364 20.75 -8.77 17.44
CA GLU A 364 21.33 -8.26 18.68
C GLU A 364 21.79 -6.80 18.59
N ALA A 365 22.31 -6.38 17.42
CA ALA A 365 22.59 -4.96 17.19
C ALA A 365 21.31 -4.12 17.23
N PHE A 366 20.22 -4.60 16.65
CA PHE A 366 18.91 -3.95 16.75
C PHE A 366 18.30 -3.99 18.15
N LEU A 367 18.58 -5.03 18.96
CA LEU A 367 18.23 -5.03 20.39
C LEU A 367 18.91 -3.85 21.09
N GLY A 368 20.20 -3.64 20.79
CA GLY A 368 20.96 -2.49 21.27
C GLY A 368 20.36 -1.16 20.84
N ALA A 369 20.00 -1.01 19.57
CA ALA A 369 19.35 0.19 19.05
C ALA A 369 17.99 0.45 19.72
N ALA A 370 17.12 -0.56 19.80
CA ALA A 370 15.83 -0.45 20.48
C ALA A 370 15.99 -0.11 21.97
N SER A 371 17.01 -0.67 22.63
CA SER A 371 17.33 -0.33 24.03
C SER A 371 17.85 1.09 24.20
N ALA A 372 18.40 1.69 23.15
CA ALA A 372 18.78 3.10 23.10
C ALA A 372 17.61 4.04 22.78
N GLY A 373 16.39 3.50 22.63
CA GLY A 373 15.18 4.28 22.32
C GLY A 373 14.86 4.37 20.82
N ILE A 374 15.59 3.67 19.96
CA ILE A 374 15.43 3.77 18.51
C ILE A 374 14.35 2.79 18.03
N PHE A 375 13.30 3.31 17.39
CA PHE A 375 12.29 2.46 16.77
C PHE A 375 12.81 1.86 15.46
N VAL A 376 12.65 0.55 15.26
CA VAL A 376 13.16 -0.15 14.06
C VAL A 376 12.01 -0.78 13.29
N SER A 377 11.81 -0.31 12.06
CA SER A 377 10.89 -0.91 11.09
C SER A 377 11.66 -1.79 10.11
N ALA A 378 11.26 -3.06 10.00
CA ALA A 378 11.93 -4.06 9.19
C ALA A 378 10.96 -4.77 8.26
N SER A 379 11.36 -5.02 7.02
CA SER A 379 10.52 -5.73 6.04
C SER A 379 10.32 -7.21 6.42
N ALA A 380 9.14 -7.79 6.17
CA ALA A 380 8.90 -9.20 6.48
C ALA A 380 9.62 -10.17 5.51
N GLY A 381 9.92 -9.74 4.29
CA GLY A 381 10.45 -10.57 3.21
C GLY A 381 9.43 -10.76 2.08
N ASN A 382 9.91 -11.19 0.91
CA ASN A 382 9.12 -11.31 -0.32
C ASN A 382 9.02 -12.76 -0.84
N SER A 383 9.07 -13.74 0.07
CA SER A 383 9.09 -15.18 -0.24
C SER A 383 7.78 -15.90 0.07
N GLY A 384 6.68 -15.15 0.24
CA GLY A 384 5.32 -15.69 0.38
C GLY A 384 4.81 -16.33 -0.92
N PRO A 385 3.60 -16.93 -0.91
CA PRO A 385 2.64 -16.94 0.21
C PRO A 385 2.80 -18.15 1.14
N GLY A 386 3.83 -18.98 0.95
CA GLY A 386 4.06 -20.15 1.79
C GLY A 386 4.29 -19.78 3.26
N SER A 387 3.88 -20.66 4.17
CA SER A 387 4.09 -20.52 5.61
C SER A 387 5.58 -20.49 5.99
N SER A 388 5.90 -19.78 7.07
CA SER A 388 7.26 -19.74 7.66
C SER A 388 8.34 -19.25 6.68
N THR A 389 8.03 -18.18 5.96
CA THR A 389 8.89 -17.57 4.95
C THR A 389 9.45 -16.21 5.38
N LEU A 390 9.02 -15.68 6.54
CA LEU A 390 9.46 -14.36 7.01
C LEU A 390 10.87 -14.36 7.61
N ASP A 391 11.55 -13.23 7.52
CA ASP A 391 12.95 -13.08 7.94
C ASP A 391 13.12 -12.38 9.28
N ASN A 392 12.72 -11.11 9.36
CA ASN A 392 13.03 -10.24 10.49
C ASN A 392 12.17 -10.60 11.71
N ALA A 393 12.53 -11.66 12.44
CA ALA A 393 11.69 -12.27 13.47
C ALA A 393 11.89 -11.74 14.90
N ALA A 394 12.90 -10.89 15.13
CA ALA A 394 13.21 -10.44 16.48
C ALA A 394 12.06 -9.60 17.11
N PRO A 395 11.78 -9.75 18.42
CA PRO A 395 10.61 -9.13 19.05
C PRO A 395 10.71 -7.60 19.20
N TRP A 396 11.92 -7.06 19.32
CA TRP A 396 12.21 -5.63 19.41
C TRP A 396 12.16 -4.90 18.05
N LEU A 397 11.89 -5.61 16.96
CA LEU A 397 11.62 -5.05 15.64
C LEU A 397 10.11 -4.93 15.42
N MET A 398 9.71 -3.95 14.61
CA MET A 398 8.42 -3.95 13.93
C MET A 398 8.59 -4.59 12.54
N THR A 399 8.03 -5.78 12.35
CA THR A 399 8.14 -6.55 11.10
C THR A 399 6.92 -6.34 10.23
N VAL A 400 7.13 -5.86 8.99
CA VAL A 400 6.07 -5.28 8.18
C VAL A 400 5.76 -6.12 6.94
N GLY A 401 4.52 -6.61 6.85
CA GLY A 401 3.95 -7.23 5.66
C GLY A 401 3.54 -6.20 4.60
N ALA A 402 3.36 -6.63 3.36
CA ALA A 402 2.99 -5.75 2.24
C ALA A 402 1.52 -5.94 1.83
N SER A 403 0.85 -4.83 1.58
CA SER A 403 -0.53 -4.79 1.08
C SER A 403 -0.67 -3.76 -0.04
N THR A 404 -1.76 -3.87 -0.82
CA THR A 404 -2.05 -3.01 -1.97
C THR A 404 -2.67 -1.67 -1.56
N ILE A 405 -2.61 -0.73 -2.50
CA ILE A 405 -3.35 0.55 -2.52
C ILE A 405 -4.05 0.67 -3.89
N PRO A 406 -5.03 1.58 -4.05
CA PRO A 406 -5.62 1.85 -5.36
C PRO A 406 -4.52 2.35 -6.30
N SER A 407 -4.38 1.73 -7.47
CA SER A 407 -3.25 1.97 -8.37
C SER A 407 -3.66 2.03 -9.83
N TYR A 408 -2.69 2.28 -10.72
CA TYR A 408 -2.93 2.38 -12.15
C TYR A 408 -3.31 1.02 -12.75
N GLU A 409 -4.38 1.00 -13.53
CA GLU A 409 -4.93 -0.20 -14.13
C GLU A 409 -4.76 -0.21 -15.65
N ALA A 410 -4.75 -1.41 -16.22
CA ALA A 410 -4.81 -1.65 -17.65
C ALA A 410 -5.58 -2.94 -17.92
N SER A 411 -6.06 -3.12 -19.13
CA SER A 411 -6.89 -4.26 -19.49
C SER A 411 -6.29 -5.10 -20.60
N VAL A 412 -6.64 -6.38 -20.57
CA VAL A 412 -6.39 -7.33 -21.65
C VAL A 412 -7.72 -7.65 -22.31
N ARG A 413 -7.83 -7.40 -23.62
CA ARG A 413 -8.93 -7.86 -24.45
C ARG A 413 -8.43 -8.94 -25.40
N LEU A 414 -8.94 -10.16 -25.25
CA LEU A 414 -8.66 -11.27 -26.14
C LEU A 414 -9.46 -11.13 -27.44
N GLY A 415 -8.96 -11.69 -28.55
CA GLY A 415 -9.66 -11.66 -29.85
C GLY A 415 -10.98 -12.44 -29.88
N ASN A 416 -11.29 -13.22 -28.84
CA ASN A 416 -12.62 -13.83 -28.64
C ASN A 416 -13.62 -12.89 -27.92
N GLY A 417 -13.19 -11.68 -27.54
CA GLY A 417 -13.99 -10.66 -26.85
C GLY A 417 -13.97 -10.75 -25.32
N ALA A 418 -13.23 -11.68 -24.72
CA ALA A 418 -13.05 -11.70 -23.26
C ALA A 418 -12.17 -10.53 -22.81
N GLU A 419 -12.55 -9.88 -21.71
CA GLU A 419 -11.88 -8.70 -21.16
C GLU A 419 -11.50 -8.95 -19.69
N PHE A 420 -10.28 -8.56 -19.32
CA PHE A 420 -9.74 -8.77 -17.98
C PHE A 420 -9.05 -7.50 -17.49
N ALA A 421 -9.35 -7.11 -16.24
CA ALA A 421 -8.65 -6.04 -15.55
C ALA A 421 -7.29 -6.51 -15.01
N GLY A 422 -6.31 -5.64 -15.08
CA GLY A 422 -4.95 -5.84 -14.60
C GLY A 422 -4.25 -4.54 -14.26
N ALA A 423 -2.96 -4.63 -14.01
CA ALA A 423 -2.12 -3.49 -13.65
C ALA A 423 -1.11 -3.19 -14.76
N SER A 424 -0.94 -1.91 -15.09
CA SER A 424 0.15 -1.43 -15.95
C SER A 424 0.36 0.07 -15.82
N ILE A 425 1.59 0.49 -16.11
CA ILE A 425 1.94 1.89 -16.41
C ILE A 425 2.51 2.07 -17.83
N GLY A 426 2.73 0.97 -18.55
CA GLY A 426 3.48 0.95 -19.80
C GLY A 426 2.62 0.77 -21.05
N VAL A 427 1.29 0.66 -20.91
CA VAL A 427 0.37 0.69 -22.05
C VAL A 427 0.09 2.15 -22.42
N ASP A 428 0.18 2.46 -23.71
CA ASP A 428 -0.02 3.82 -24.21
C ASP A 428 -1.52 4.19 -24.14
N PRO A 429 -1.89 5.27 -23.43
CA PRO A 429 -3.28 5.71 -23.32
C PRO A 429 -3.89 6.17 -24.65
N GLU A 430 -3.08 6.57 -25.64
CA GLU A 430 -3.55 7.02 -26.94
C GLU A 430 -3.54 5.92 -28.01
N ALA A 431 -2.85 4.81 -27.77
CA ALA A 431 -2.64 3.75 -28.76
C ALA A 431 -2.58 2.35 -28.11
N PRO A 432 -3.72 1.64 -28.00
CA PRO A 432 -3.75 0.25 -27.55
C PRO A 432 -2.81 -0.63 -28.39
N LEU A 433 -2.10 -1.54 -27.72
CA LEU A 433 -1.18 -2.46 -28.38
C LEU A 433 -1.91 -3.73 -28.77
N SER A 434 -2.04 -3.99 -30.07
CA SER A 434 -2.61 -5.25 -30.59
C SER A 434 -1.57 -6.12 -31.29
N GLY A 435 -1.68 -7.43 -31.17
CA GLY A 435 -0.81 -8.38 -31.88
C GLY A 435 -1.24 -9.83 -31.78
N ASP A 436 -0.50 -10.69 -32.48
CA ASP A 436 -0.59 -12.14 -32.32
C ASP A 436 -0.24 -12.50 -30.86
N PHE A 437 -1.06 -13.35 -30.24
CA PHE A 437 -0.89 -13.78 -28.87
C PHE A 437 -0.38 -15.21 -28.82
N VAL A 438 0.63 -15.47 -27.99
CA VAL A 438 1.25 -16.79 -27.83
C VAL A 438 1.60 -17.03 -26.38
N THR A 439 1.61 -18.29 -25.93
CA THR A 439 2.23 -18.60 -24.63
C THR A 439 3.75 -18.59 -24.76
N ALA A 440 4.45 -18.30 -23.67
CA ALA A 440 5.90 -18.44 -23.62
C ALA A 440 6.37 -19.86 -23.96
N THR A 441 5.55 -20.88 -23.65
CA THR A 441 5.82 -22.28 -24.01
C THR A 441 5.77 -22.52 -25.52
N ASP A 442 4.88 -21.85 -26.26
CA ASP A 442 4.76 -22.00 -27.72
C ASP A 442 5.96 -21.41 -28.48
N VAL A 443 6.66 -20.45 -27.86
CA VAL A 443 7.80 -19.74 -28.45
C VAL A 443 9.11 -20.00 -27.71
N ALA A 444 9.17 -21.06 -26.89
CA ALA A 444 10.37 -21.42 -26.15
C ALA A 444 11.43 -22.10 -27.03
N LEU A 445 12.70 -21.90 -26.67
CA LEU A 445 13.80 -22.67 -27.22
C LEU A 445 13.72 -24.14 -26.78
N PRO A 446 14.14 -25.10 -27.63
CA PRO A 446 14.13 -26.51 -27.27
C PRO A 446 14.99 -26.82 -26.03
N GLY A 447 14.42 -27.54 -25.06
CA GLY A 447 15.15 -28.04 -23.88
C GLY A 447 15.20 -27.08 -22.67
N THR A 448 14.44 -25.99 -22.71
CA THR A 448 14.19 -25.09 -21.58
C THR A 448 13.44 -25.79 -20.45
N ALA A 449 13.78 -25.46 -19.20
CA ALA A 449 13.23 -26.14 -18.02
C ALA A 449 11.93 -25.49 -17.52
N THR A 450 11.85 -24.16 -17.64
CA THR A 450 10.76 -23.33 -17.12
C THR A 450 10.25 -22.36 -18.19
N PRO A 451 9.89 -22.84 -19.41
CA PRO A 451 9.59 -21.98 -20.55
C PRO A 451 8.41 -21.03 -20.33
N SER A 452 7.50 -21.36 -19.41
CA SER A 452 6.38 -20.52 -19.03
C SER A 452 6.81 -19.22 -18.33
N LEU A 453 8.01 -19.19 -17.73
CA LEU A 453 8.51 -18.07 -16.94
C LEU A 453 9.20 -16.98 -17.76
N CYS A 454 9.41 -17.13 -19.07
CA CYS A 454 10.14 -16.15 -19.89
C CYS A 454 11.52 -15.79 -19.29
N GLU A 455 12.30 -16.79 -18.86
CA GLU A 455 13.64 -16.53 -18.32
C GLU A 455 14.61 -16.06 -19.42
N ALA A 456 15.65 -15.33 -19.00
CA ALA A 456 16.62 -14.75 -19.91
C ALA A 456 17.29 -15.83 -20.78
N GLY A 457 17.17 -15.67 -22.10
CA GLY A 457 17.70 -16.59 -23.10
C GLY A 457 16.85 -17.83 -23.36
N GLU A 458 15.62 -17.92 -22.86
CA GLU A 458 14.74 -19.08 -23.08
C GLU A 458 13.77 -18.93 -24.25
N LEU A 459 13.48 -17.73 -24.74
CA LEU A 459 12.54 -17.53 -25.86
C LEU A 459 13.26 -17.60 -27.22
N ASP A 460 12.66 -18.29 -28.20
CA ASP A 460 13.14 -18.38 -29.57
C ASP A 460 12.79 -17.11 -30.35
N PRO A 461 13.78 -16.29 -30.77
CA PRO A 461 13.50 -15.06 -31.50
C PRO A 461 12.78 -15.28 -32.83
N ALA A 462 12.94 -16.45 -33.46
CA ALA A 462 12.26 -16.77 -34.71
C ALA A 462 10.74 -16.98 -34.52
N LEU A 463 10.30 -17.30 -33.30
CA LEU A 463 8.91 -17.58 -32.97
C LEU A 463 8.23 -16.41 -32.24
N ALA A 464 8.99 -15.64 -31.44
CA ALA A 464 8.47 -14.53 -30.63
C ALA A 464 8.38 -13.18 -31.37
N VAL A 465 9.13 -13.00 -32.47
CA VAL A 465 9.23 -11.71 -33.16
C VAL A 465 7.86 -11.14 -33.57
N GLY A 466 7.58 -9.89 -33.15
CA GLY A 466 6.34 -9.19 -33.46
C GLY A 466 5.11 -9.64 -32.67
N LYS A 467 5.26 -10.52 -31.67
CA LYS A 467 4.15 -11.09 -30.90
C LYS A 467 4.03 -10.51 -29.50
N ILE A 468 2.85 -10.66 -28.92
CA ILE A 468 2.61 -10.45 -27.49
C ILE A 468 2.70 -11.81 -26.80
N VAL A 469 3.48 -11.91 -25.73
CA VAL A 469 3.80 -13.19 -25.08
C VAL A 469 3.12 -13.28 -23.71
N ALA A 470 2.36 -14.36 -23.47
CA ALA A 470 1.86 -14.69 -22.14
C ALA A 470 2.98 -15.36 -21.32
N CYS A 471 3.37 -14.75 -20.21
CA CYS A 471 4.37 -15.25 -19.27
C CYS A 471 3.71 -15.51 -17.91
N GLU A 472 4.09 -16.59 -17.22
CA GLU A 472 3.67 -16.84 -15.85
C GLU A 472 4.51 -15.99 -14.87
N ARG A 473 3.88 -15.48 -13.82
CA ARG A 473 4.60 -15.00 -12.64
C ARG A 473 5.30 -16.20 -11.98
N GLY A 474 6.56 -16.04 -11.60
CA GLY A 474 7.35 -17.11 -10.96
C GLY A 474 8.52 -16.56 -10.17
N ILE A 475 9.56 -17.35 -9.95
CA ILE A 475 10.68 -17.00 -9.07
C ILE A 475 11.63 -15.92 -9.60
N ASN A 476 11.64 -15.69 -10.91
CA ASN A 476 12.46 -14.66 -11.57
C ASN A 476 11.77 -13.29 -11.57
N ASP A 477 12.57 -12.22 -11.68
CA ASP A 477 12.10 -10.84 -11.66
C ASP A 477 11.10 -10.54 -12.79
N ARG A 478 10.02 -9.84 -12.46
CA ARG A 478 8.95 -9.48 -13.42
C ARG A 478 9.49 -8.67 -14.60
N VAL A 479 10.38 -7.71 -14.33
CA VAL A 479 11.01 -6.88 -15.37
C VAL A 479 11.97 -7.66 -16.28
N ALA A 480 12.65 -8.68 -15.74
CA ALA A 480 13.54 -9.53 -16.54
C ALA A 480 12.76 -10.33 -17.61
N LYS A 481 11.51 -10.71 -17.33
CA LYS A 481 10.61 -11.37 -18.28
C LYS A 481 10.33 -10.48 -19.49
N SER A 482 9.94 -9.23 -19.25
CA SER A 482 9.72 -8.27 -20.34
C SER A 482 11.00 -7.96 -21.12
N ALA A 483 12.17 -7.95 -20.46
CA ALA A 483 13.46 -7.78 -21.13
C ALA A 483 13.79 -8.96 -22.06
N GLU A 484 13.45 -10.19 -21.65
CA GLU A 484 13.58 -11.37 -22.49
C GLU A 484 12.62 -11.34 -23.68
N VAL A 485 11.36 -10.95 -23.46
CA VAL A 485 10.38 -10.76 -24.55
C VAL A 485 10.92 -9.77 -25.57
N LEU A 486 11.46 -8.62 -25.12
CA LEU A 486 12.11 -7.64 -26.00
C LEU A 486 13.31 -8.24 -26.75
N ARG A 487 14.20 -8.96 -26.05
CA ARG A 487 15.39 -9.60 -26.65
C ARG A 487 15.02 -10.59 -27.75
N ALA A 488 13.93 -11.34 -27.56
CA ALA A 488 13.40 -12.26 -28.55
C ALA A 488 12.60 -11.55 -29.68
N GLY A 489 12.45 -10.23 -29.62
CA GLY A 489 11.76 -9.42 -30.62
C GLY A 489 10.24 -9.36 -30.44
N GLY A 490 9.71 -9.84 -29.31
CA GLY A 490 8.32 -9.62 -28.91
C GLY A 490 8.04 -8.15 -28.64
N ILE A 491 6.77 -7.75 -28.80
CA ILE A 491 6.33 -6.35 -28.75
C ILE A 491 5.53 -6.01 -27.49
N GLY A 492 5.08 -7.01 -26.74
CA GLY A 492 4.32 -6.83 -25.50
C GLY A 492 4.26 -8.11 -24.68
N MET A 493 3.81 -8.00 -23.44
CA MET A 493 3.70 -9.13 -22.51
C MET A 493 2.37 -9.12 -21.76
N VAL A 494 1.77 -10.29 -21.55
CA VAL A 494 0.72 -10.48 -20.55
C VAL A 494 1.32 -11.35 -19.44
N LEU A 495 1.54 -10.76 -18.27
CA LEU A 495 2.05 -11.49 -17.12
C LEU A 495 0.85 -11.99 -16.31
N VAL A 496 0.78 -13.28 -16.00
CA VAL A 496 -0.36 -13.84 -15.26
C VAL A 496 0.10 -14.58 -14.02
N ASN A 497 -0.54 -14.29 -12.89
CA ASN A 497 -0.30 -15.02 -11.64
C ASN A 497 -0.79 -16.48 -11.77
N PRO A 498 0.02 -17.50 -11.43
CA PRO A 498 -0.45 -18.89 -11.42
C PRO A 498 -1.27 -19.23 -10.16
N THR A 499 -1.20 -18.40 -9.12
CA THR A 499 -1.95 -18.52 -7.86
C THR A 499 -2.37 -17.14 -7.39
N PRO A 500 -3.52 -16.98 -6.69
CA PRO A 500 -4.03 -15.67 -6.28
C PRO A 500 -2.96 -14.82 -5.57
N SER A 501 -2.76 -13.60 -6.05
CA SER A 501 -1.73 -12.68 -5.53
C SER A 501 -2.10 -11.24 -5.87
N SER A 502 -1.33 -10.27 -5.37
CA SER A 502 -1.43 -8.91 -5.90
C SER A 502 -0.96 -8.87 -7.35
N ILE A 503 -1.52 -7.93 -8.10
CA ILE A 503 -0.98 -7.43 -9.38
C ILE A 503 -0.06 -6.24 -9.07
N ASP A 504 1.05 -6.13 -9.80
CA ASP A 504 2.13 -5.20 -9.49
C ASP A 504 2.38 -4.21 -10.65
N LEU A 505 2.80 -2.99 -10.31
CA LEU A 505 3.30 -2.02 -11.30
C LEU A 505 4.83 -2.08 -11.35
N ASP A 506 5.36 -2.45 -12.50
CA ASP A 506 6.79 -2.37 -12.78
C ASP A 506 7.04 -1.59 -14.08
N GLU A 507 8.24 -1.03 -14.18
CA GLU A 507 8.76 -0.47 -15.44
C GLU A 507 9.27 -1.60 -16.34
N HIS A 508 8.37 -2.12 -17.17
CA HIS A 508 8.67 -3.20 -18.11
C HIS A 508 9.38 -2.71 -19.37
N SER A 509 10.20 -3.58 -19.96
CA SER A 509 10.94 -3.28 -21.21
C SER A 509 10.06 -3.30 -22.47
N VAL A 510 8.84 -3.81 -22.37
CA VAL A 510 7.77 -3.77 -23.38
C VAL A 510 6.45 -3.46 -22.69
N PRO A 511 5.44 -2.87 -23.37
CA PRO A 511 4.10 -2.73 -22.81
C PRO A 511 3.60 -4.05 -22.25
N SER A 512 3.20 -4.04 -20.98
CA SER A 512 2.89 -5.26 -20.24
C SER A 512 1.68 -5.05 -19.35
N VAL A 513 0.77 -6.02 -19.29
CA VAL A 513 -0.34 -6.02 -18.33
C VAL A 513 -0.20 -7.21 -17.39
N HIS A 514 -0.24 -6.96 -16.08
CA HIS A 514 -0.19 -7.99 -15.04
C HIS A 514 -1.61 -8.34 -14.59
N LEU A 515 -2.01 -9.59 -14.80
CA LEU A 515 -3.31 -10.15 -14.45
C LEU A 515 -3.22 -11.08 -13.23
N ASP A 516 -4.30 -11.12 -12.45
CA ASP A 516 -4.43 -12.07 -11.34
C ASP A 516 -4.72 -13.50 -11.82
N ALA A 517 -4.55 -14.47 -10.91
CA ALA A 517 -4.72 -15.89 -11.16
C ALA A 517 -6.14 -16.30 -11.47
N VAL A 518 -7.15 -15.51 -11.09
CA VAL A 518 -8.55 -15.81 -11.49
C VAL A 518 -8.71 -15.85 -13.01
N PHE A 519 -7.82 -15.17 -13.76
CA PHE A 519 -7.84 -15.09 -15.22
C PHE A 519 -6.86 -16.07 -15.89
N PHE A 520 -6.09 -16.83 -15.11
CA PHE A 520 -4.99 -17.67 -15.62
C PHE A 520 -5.45 -18.67 -16.67
N ASP A 521 -6.43 -19.50 -16.34
CA ASP A 521 -6.88 -20.58 -17.22
C ASP A 521 -7.45 -20.04 -18.55
N ASP A 522 -8.24 -18.97 -18.49
CA ASP A 522 -8.86 -18.35 -19.66
C ASP A 522 -7.82 -17.72 -20.59
N VAL A 523 -6.87 -16.96 -20.03
CA VAL A 523 -5.80 -16.30 -20.78
C VAL A 523 -4.85 -17.32 -21.37
N TRP A 524 -4.37 -18.26 -20.56
CA TRP A 524 -3.36 -19.25 -20.96
C TRP A 524 -3.91 -20.22 -22.02
N SER A 525 -5.15 -20.70 -21.83
CA SER A 525 -5.80 -21.59 -22.81
C SER A 525 -6.05 -20.88 -24.14
N TYR A 526 -6.48 -19.62 -24.12
CA TYR A 526 -6.70 -18.85 -25.35
C TYR A 526 -5.40 -18.51 -26.07
N ALA A 527 -4.36 -18.10 -25.34
CA ALA A 527 -3.04 -17.78 -25.91
C ALA A 527 -2.43 -18.97 -26.66
N GLY A 528 -2.64 -20.20 -26.19
CA GLY A 528 -2.19 -21.43 -26.85
C GLY A 528 -3.01 -21.85 -28.08
N SER A 529 -4.05 -21.09 -28.45
CA SER A 529 -4.90 -21.41 -29.59
C SER A 529 -4.37 -20.85 -30.91
N ALA A 530 -4.63 -21.55 -32.02
CA ALA A 530 -4.15 -21.14 -33.33
C ALA A 530 -4.82 -19.82 -33.78
N GLY A 531 -4.01 -18.79 -34.04
CA GLY A 531 -4.50 -17.48 -34.46
C GLY A 531 -5.05 -16.63 -33.32
N ALA A 532 -4.67 -16.92 -32.07
CA ALA A 532 -4.97 -16.07 -30.93
C ALA A 532 -4.42 -14.65 -31.15
N THR A 533 -5.20 -13.64 -30.77
CA THR A 533 -4.83 -12.23 -30.82
C THR A 533 -5.21 -11.56 -29.52
N VAL A 534 -4.49 -10.51 -29.15
CA VAL A 534 -4.73 -9.78 -27.90
C VAL A 534 -4.51 -8.30 -28.12
N GLU A 535 -5.28 -7.50 -27.39
CA GLU A 535 -5.16 -6.05 -27.28
C GLU A 535 -4.88 -5.67 -25.82
N LEU A 536 -3.84 -4.88 -25.59
CA LEU A 536 -3.53 -4.26 -24.29
C LEU A 536 -4.02 -2.82 -24.30
N ILE A 537 -4.82 -2.45 -23.31
CA ILE A 537 -5.56 -1.18 -23.26
C ILE A 537 -5.24 -0.48 -21.94
N ASP A 538 -4.90 0.81 -21.97
CA ASP A 538 -4.72 1.60 -20.74
C ASP A 538 -6.08 1.78 -20.05
N GLY A 539 -6.10 1.65 -18.72
CA GLY A 539 -7.32 1.64 -17.92
C GLY A 539 -7.99 0.27 -17.82
N ASN A 540 -8.80 0.13 -16.78
CA ASN A 540 -9.75 -0.95 -16.57
C ASN A 540 -11.02 -0.72 -17.41
N ILE A 541 -11.24 -1.57 -18.40
CA ILE A 541 -12.42 -1.53 -19.29
C ILE A 541 -13.55 -2.44 -18.81
N THR A 542 -13.39 -3.04 -17.62
CA THR A 542 -14.31 -4.02 -17.05
C THR A 542 -15.05 -3.43 -15.84
N ASP A 543 -16.01 -4.18 -15.29
CA ASP A 543 -16.68 -3.83 -14.03
C ASP A 543 -15.93 -4.35 -12.78
N ALA A 544 -14.74 -4.94 -12.95
CA ALA A 544 -13.98 -5.50 -11.83
C ALA A 544 -13.35 -4.38 -10.97
N THR A 545 -13.39 -4.53 -9.65
CA THR A 545 -12.70 -3.65 -8.70
C THR A 545 -11.67 -4.45 -7.92
N PRO A 546 -10.39 -4.05 -7.91
CA PRO A 546 -9.36 -4.75 -7.13
C PRO A 546 -9.64 -4.67 -5.63
N ALA A 547 -9.44 -5.79 -4.93
CA ALA A 547 -9.46 -5.81 -3.46
C ALA A 547 -8.34 -4.90 -2.91
N THR A 548 -8.70 -3.97 -2.03
CA THR A 548 -7.76 -3.00 -1.47
C THR A 548 -8.15 -2.63 -0.02
N PRO A 549 -7.24 -2.68 0.97
CA PRO A 549 -5.87 -3.18 0.87
C PRO A 549 -5.83 -4.70 0.87
N GLN A 550 -5.45 -5.31 -0.26
CA GLN A 550 -5.24 -6.75 -0.38
C GLN A 550 -3.85 -7.12 0.14
N MET A 551 -3.71 -8.23 0.85
CA MET A 551 -2.39 -8.78 1.17
C MET A 551 -1.65 -9.20 -0.09
N ALA A 552 -0.43 -8.68 -0.26
CA ALA A 552 0.41 -9.06 -1.38
C ALA A 552 0.79 -10.54 -1.28
N GLY A 553 0.65 -11.30 -2.36
CA GLY A 553 0.94 -12.75 -2.36
C GLY A 553 2.41 -13.06 -2.06
N PHE A 554 3.33 -12.20 -2.53
CA PHE A 554 4.76 -12.32 -2.24
C PHE A 554 5.11 -12.01 -0.78
N SER A 555 4.26 -11.31 -0.01
CA SER A 555 4.58 -10.92 1.36
C SER A 555 4.82 -12.18 2.19
N SER A 556 6.02 -12.31 2.77
CA SER A 556 6.39 -13.46 3.57
C SER A 556 5.45 -13.66 4.78
N ARG A 557 5.27 -14.91 5.18
CA ARG A 557 4.29 -15.35 6.18
C ARG A 557 4.96 -15.95 7.42
N GLY A 558 4.27 -15.80 8.56
CA GLY A 558 4.47 -16.63 9.74
C GLY A 558 4.04 -18.08 9.55
N PRO A 559 4.13 -18.91 10.60
CA PRO A 559 4.75 -18.61 11.89
C PRO A 559 6.29 -18.55 11.82
N VAL A 560 6.91 -17.88 12.79
CA VAL A 560 8.36 -17.97 13.02
C VAL A 560 8.66 -19.31 13.67
N LEU A 561 9.54 -20.14 13.09
CA LEU A 561 9.91 -21.41 13.72
C LEU A 561 11.07 -21.26 14.72
N ALA A 562 11.79 -20.14 14.66
CA ALA A 562 13.03 -19.89 15.40
C ALA A 562 12.87 -19.80 16.92
N ASP A 563 11.67 -19.57 17.43
CA ASP A 563 11.35 -19.41 18.85
C ASP A 563 10.25 -20.37 19.32
N GLY A 564 9.98 -21.42 18.54
CA GLY A 564 8.87 -22.32 18.82
C GLY A 564 7.51 -21.82 18.33
N SER A 565 7.46 -20.70 17.58
CA SER A 565 6.23 -20.08 17.07
C SER A 565 5.37 -19.42 18.14
N ASP A 566 6.00 -19.01 19.23
CA ASP A 566 5.39 -18.31 20.36
C ASP A 566 5.33 -16.78 20.18
N LEU A 567 5.94 -16.25 19.12
CA LEU A 567 5.75 -14.87 18.67
C LEU A 567 4.98 -14.83 17.34
N LEU A 568 3.97 -13.97 17.29
CA LEU A 568 3.18 -13.73 16.09
C LEU A 568 3.93 -12.76 15.16
N LYS A 569 4.16 -13.17 13.91
CA LYS A 569 4.76 -12.34 12.85
C LYS A 569 4.08 -12.58 11.49
N PRO A 570 4.05 -11.59 10.57
CA PRO A 570 4.54 -10.20 10.75
C PRO A 570 3.79 -9.48 11.87
N ASP A 571 4.29 -8.34 12.35
CA ASP A 571 3.59 -7.59 13.40
C ASP A 571 2.40 -6.80 12.83
N ILE A 572 2.55 -6.26 11.61
CA ILE A 572 1.59 -5.38 10.96
C ILE A 572 1.77 -5.42 9.42
N ALA A 573 0.79 -4.94 8.67
CA ALA A 573 0.86 -4.72 7.22
C ALA A 573 0.77 -3.22 6.89
N ALA A 574 1.39 -2.81 5.79
CA ALA A 574 1.33 -1.43 5.27
C ALA A 574 1.40 -1.42 3.73
N PRO A 575 1.16 -0.27 3.07
CA PRO A 575 1.31 -0.14 1.62
C PRO A 575 2.69 -0.59 1.15
N GLY A 576 2.74 -1.56 0.24
CA GLY A 576 4.01 -2.12 -0.26
C GLY A 576 3.94 -2.66 -1.68
N VAL A 577 2.85 -2.39 -2.39
CA VAL A 577 2.66 -2.79 -3.79
C VAL A 577 2.48 -1.53 -4.62
N ALA A 578 3.20 -1.44 -5.74
CA ALA A 578 3.09 -0.34 -6.69
C ALA A 578 3.32 1.05 -6.05
N ILE A 579 4.36 1.17 -5.22
CA ILE A 579 4.72 2.43 -4.57
C ILE A 579 5.61 3.26 -5.48
N LEU A 580 5.16 4.47 -5.82
CA LEU A 580 5.94 5.46 -6.56
C LEU A 580 6.83 6.26 -5.62
N ALA A 581 8.14 6.22 -5.83
CA ALA A 581 9.09 7.03 -5.06
C ALA A 581 10.36 7.31 -5.88
N ALA A 582 11.35 7.96 -5.26
CA ALA A 582 12.63 8.29 -5.91
C ALA A 582 13.37 7.03 -6.39
N GLY A 583 14.05 7.13 -7.53
CA GLY A 583 14.95 6.11 -8.07
C GLY A 583 16.43 6.50 -7.90
N ALA A 584 17.32 5.77 -8.55
CA ALA A 584 18.73 6.13 -8.66
C ALA A 584 18.98 7.10 -9.82
N ASN A 585 19.96 7.97 -9.66
CA ASN A 585 20.48 8.84 -10.72
C ASN A 585 22.01 8.88 -10.67
N GLY A 586 22.63 9.11 -11.84
CA GLY A 586 24.05 9.37 -11.93
C GLY A 586 24.44 10.69 -11.27
N VAL A 587 25.76 10.92 -11.19
CA VAL A 587 26.32 12.19 -10.68
C VAL A 587 25.90 13.31 -11.62
N ASP A 588 25.34 14.39 -11.05
CA ASP A 588 24.82 15.54 -11.79
C ASP A 588 23.68 15.23 -12.79
N GLU A 589 23.06 14.05 -12.68
CA GLU A 589 21.86 13.70 -13.46
C GLU A 589 20.59 14.11 -12.72
N ASP A 590 19.52 14.39 -13.49
CA ASP A 590 18.22 14.68 -12.91
C ASP A 590 17.70 13.50 -12.08
N GLY A 591 16.99 13.80 -10.99
CA GLY A 591 16.34 12.78 -10.17
C GLY A 591 15.39 11.91 -10.99
N THR A 592 15.35 10.61 -10.69
CA THR A 592 14.45 9.65 -11.32
C THR A 592 13.35 9.19 -10.36
N TRP A 593 12.29 8.57 -10.89
CA TRP A 593 11.22 7.97 -10.12
C TRP A 593 10.89 6.60 -10.67
N ARG A 594 10.39 5.72 -9.82
CA ARG A 594 10.00 4.37 -10.21
C ARG A 594 8.92 3.81 -9.29
N PHE A 595 8.12 2.92 -9.87
CA PHE A 595 7.25 2.04 -9.09
C PHE A 595 8.04 0.83 -8.60
N LEU A 596 7.87 0.47 -7.34
CA LEU A 596 8.38 -0.77 -6.76
C LEU A 596 7.31 -1.45 -5.90
N SER A 597 7.35 -2.79 -5.90
CA SER A 597 6.58 -3.63 -4.99
C SER A 597 7.51 -4.49 -4.14
N GLY A 598 7.25 -4.53 -2.84
CA GLY A 598 7.97 -5.34 -1.87
C GLY A 598 7.60 -4.96 -0.44
N THR A 599 7.85 -5.85 0.51
CA THR A 599 7.87 -5.49 1.94
C THR A 599 8.96 -4.45 2.25
N SER A 600 9.94 -4.31 1.36
CA SER A 600 10.89 -3.20 1.34
C SER A 600 10.24 -1.82 1.21
N MET A 601 9.07 -1.71 0.59
CA MET A 601 8.32 -0.46 0.46
C MET A 601 7.30 -0.30 1.59
N SER A 602 6.85 -1.39 2.24
CA SER A 602 5.98 -1.27 3.42
C SER A 602 6.73 -0.90 4.71
N ALA A 603 7.96 -1.38 4.89
CA ALA A 603 8.83 -0.97 6.00
C ALA A 603 9.03 0.55 6.13
N PRO A 604 9.34 1.32 5.05
CA PRO A 604 9.54 2.77 5.15
C PRO A 604 8.23 3.53 5.40
N HIS A 605 7.06 2.98 5.02
CA HIS A 605 5.79 3.56 5.46
C HIS A 605 5.69 3.53 6.99
N ILE A 606 5.91 2.38 7.61
CA ILE A 606 5.89 2.23 9.07
C ILE A 606 7.02 3.03 9.75
N ALA A 607 8.21 3.11 9.14
CA ALA A 607 9.29 3.95 9.65
C ALA A 607 8.90 5.44 9.66
N GLY A 608 8.33 5.94 8.56
CA GLY A 608 7.83 7.30 8.46
C GLY A 608 6.67 7.58 9.43
N LEU A 609 5.76 6.63 9.64
CA LEU A 609 4.72 6.75 10.65
C LEU A 609 5.31 6.77 12.07
N GLY A 610 6.40 6.03 12.32
CA GLY A 610 7.14 6.07 13.58
C GLY A 610 7.76 7.45 13.82
N VAL A 611 8.24 8.08 12.75
CA VAL A 611 8.72 9.47 12.79
C VAL A 611 7.58 10.45 13.13
N LEU A 612 6.39 10.30 12.53
CA LEU A 612 5.23 11.12 12.89
C LEU A 612 4.84 10.93 14.36
N TYR A 613 4.85 9.68 14.84
CA TYR A 613 4.53 9.37 16.23
C TYR A 613 5.51 10.06 17.19
N LEU A 614 6.81 9.93 16.94
CA LEU A 614 7.85 10.56 17.76
C LEU A 614 7.85 12.09 17.62
N GLY A 615 7.42 12.66 16.50
CA GLY A 615 7.20 14.10 16.38
C GLY A 615 6.17 14.62 17.39
N ALA A 616 5.11 13.85 17.65
CA ALA A 616 4.09 14.21 18.65
C ALA A 616 4.45 13.76 20.07
N VAL A 617 5.15 12.63 20.21
CA VAL A 617 5.55 12.03 21.50
C VAL A 617 7.06 11.72 21.50
N PRO A 618 7.95 12.74 21.62
CA PRO A 618 9.38 12.57 21.37
C PRO A 618 10.13 11.59 22.26
N ASN A 619 9.57 11.26 23.43
CA ASN A 619 10.19 10.34 24.39
C ASN A 619 9.49 8.96 24.41
N ALA A 620 8.61 8.67 23.46
CA ALA A 620 7.96 7.36 23.37
C ALA A 620 9.00 6.26 23.17
N SER A 621 8.81 5.14 23.86
CA SER A 621 9.69 3.98 23.68
C SER A 621 9.40 3.26 22.34
N PRO A 622 10.34 2.47 21.80
CA PRO A 622 10.08 1.67 20.60
C PRO A 622 8.88 0.71 20.74
N SER A 623 8.66 0.15 21.93
CA SER A 623 7.51 -0.72 22.19
C SER A 623 6.19 0.04 22.30
N GLU A 624 6.22 1.30 22.72
CA GLU A 624 5.06 2.20 22.69
C GLU A 624 4.63 2.51 21.26
N VAL A 625 5.55 2.96 20.41
CA VAL A 625 5.29 3.21 18.97
C VAL A 625 4.73 1.94 18.32
N LYS A 626 5.38 0.80 18.57
CA LYS A 626 4.95 -0.52 18.08
C LYS A 626 3.53 -0.86 18.53
N SER A 627 3.26 -0.73 19.83
CA SER A 627 1.95 -1.04 20.41
C SER A 627 0.84 -0.15 19.86
N ALA A 628 1.09 1.15 19.74
CA ALA A 628 0.11 2.10 19.26
C ALA A 628 -0.37 1.76 17.85
N MET A 629 0.55 1.40 16.95
CA MET A 629 0.22 1.01 15.58
C MET A 629 -0.46 -0.36 15.51
N MET A 630 0.04 -1.36 16.21
CA MET A 630 -0.53 -2.72 16.16
C MET A 630 -1.96 -2.75 16.71
N THR A 631 -2.20 -2.10 17.85
CA THR A 631 -3.51 -2.16 18.52
C THR A 631 -4.63 -1.42 17.80
N THR A 632 -4.29 -0.59 16.81
CA THR A 632 -5.24 0.25 16.07
C THR A 632 -5.41 -0.16 14.61
N ALA A 633 -4.63 -1.13 14.15
CA ALA A 633 -4.71 -1.69 12.81
C ALA A 633 -6.09 -2.30 12.49
N TYR A 634 -6.38 -2.49 11.21
CA TYR A 634 -7.60 -3.11 10.70
C TYR A 634 -7.29 -4.22 9.70
N ASN A 635 -8.19 -5.19 9.54
CA ASN A 635 -7.92 -6.33 8.66
C ASN A 635 -7.82 -5.91 7.19
N THR A 636 -6.87 -6.54 6.51
CA THR A 636 -6.70 -6.52 5.05
C THR A 636 -7.70 -7.45 4.35
N LEU A 637 -7.70 -7.42 3.02
CA LEU A 637 -8.50 -8.29 2.15
C LEU A 637 -7.63 -9.36 1.47
N ASP A 638 -8.26 -10.45 1.05
CA ASP A 638 -7.68 -11.41 0.12
C ASP A 638 -8.04 -11.05 -1.34
N ALA A 639 -7.57 -11.87 -2.29
CA ALA A 639 -7.83 -11.63 -3.71
C ALA A 639 -9.32 -11.75 -4.11
N SER A 640 -10.15 -12.39 -3.28
CA SER A 640 -11.60 -12.49 -3.49
C SER A 640 -12.36 -11.28 -2.91
N GLY A 641 -11.66 -10.41 -2.17
CA GLY A 641 -12.25 -9.29 -1.44
C GLY A 641 -12.77 -9.68 -0.06
N ASP A 642 -12.50 -10.90 0.42
CA ASP A 642 -12.87 -11.34 1.77
C ASP A 642 -11.84 -10.85 2.80
N THR A 643 -12.30 -10.57 4.02
CA THR A 643 -11.42 -10.15 5.12
C THR A 643 -10.42 -11.26 5.46
N VAL A 644 -9.12 -10.93 5.46
CA VAL A 644 -8.08 -11.82 5.96
C VAL A 644 -8.25 -11.95 7.47
N THR A 645 -8.34 -13.19 7.96
CA THR A 645 -8.39 -13.51 9.39
C THR A 645 -7.18 -14.28 9.88
N ASP A 646 -6.27 -14.67 8.97
CA ASP A 646 -5.01 -15.32 9.31
C ASP A 646 -3.95 -14.27 9.72
N PRO A 647 -3.58 -14.20 11.01
CA PRO A 647 -2.62 -13.22 11.48
C PRO A 647 -1.19 -13.56 11.07
N PHE A 648 -0.88 -14.79 10.63
CA PHE A 648 0.43 -15.09 10.02
C PHE A 648 0.61 -14.46 8.65
N SER A 649 -0.46 -13.94 8.06
CA SER A 649 -0.44 -13.15 6.84
C SER A 649 -0.20 -11.66 7.11
N GLN A 650 -1.03 -11.06 7.96
CA GLN A 650 -1.13 -9.60 8.10
C GLN A 650 -0.66 -9.04 9.45
N GLY A 651 -0.31 -9.90 10.41
CA GLY A 651 -0.07 -9.49 11.78
C GLY A 651 -1.35 -8.96 12.42
N ALA A 652 -1.27 -7.77 13.01
CA ALA A 652 -2.43 -7.05 13.54
C ALA A 652 -3.34 -6.45 12.46
N GLY A 653 -2.94 -6.47 11.18
CA GLY A 653 -3.69 -5.89 10.06
C GLY A 653 -2.95 -4.74 9.37
N HIS A 654 -3.63 -4.06 8.46
CA HIS A 654 -3.19 -2.82 7.83
C HIS A 654 -3.12 -1.69 8.86
N VAL A 655 -2.03 -0.93 8.84
CA VAL A 655 -1.81 0.22 9.73
C VAL A 655 -2.89 1.30 9.55
N ASP A 656 -3.34 1.89 10.66
CA ASP A 656 -4.28 3.01 10.66
C ASP A 656 -3.69 4.24 11.37
N PRO A 657 -3.10 5.17 10.61
CA PRO A 657 -2.53 6.39 11.17
C PRO A 657 -3.52 7.30 11.87
N THR A 658 -4.80 7.21 11.52
CA THR A 658 -5.85 8.08 12.07
C THR A 658 -6.19 7.75 13.52
N ARG A 659 -5.78 6.57 14.00
CA ARG A 659 -6.13 6.04 15.33
C ARG A 659 -4.95 5.86 16.27
N PHE A 660 -3.72 5.72 15.79
CA PHE A 660 -2.61 5.32 16.66
C PHE A 660 -2.22 6.38 17.71
N PHE A 661 -2.64 7.64 17.59
CA PHE A 661 -2.38 8.67 18.62
C PHE A 661 -3.29 8.51 19.85
N THR A 662 -4.36 7.72 19.75
CA THR A 662 -5.27 7.39 20.84
C THR A 662 -5.50 5.87 20.90
N PRO A 663 -4.45 5.07 21.17
CA PRO A 663 -4.52 3.61 20.99
C PRO A 663 -5.28 2.88 22.10
N GLY A 664 -5.70 3.57 23.15
CA GLY A 664 -6.36 2.97 24.32
C GLY A 664 -5.36 2.28 25.25
N PHE A 665 -4.67 1.24 24.77
CA PHE A 665 -3.64 0.51 25.51
C PHE A 665 -2.26 0.56 24.86
N LEU A 666 -1.25 0.50 25.71
CA LEU A 666 0.14 0.29 25.36
C LEU A 666 0.67 -0.98 26.03
N TYR A 667 1.21 -1.90 25.23
CA TYR A 667 1.95 -3.09 25.66
C TYR A 667 3.44 -2.77 25.67
N LEU A 668 3.92 -2.26 26.80
CA LEU A 668 5.31 -1.82 26.93
C LEU A 668 6.22 -3.01 27.25
N SER A 669 7.35 -3.06 26.56
CA SER A 669 8.43 -4.02 26.82
C SER A 669 9.78 -3.31 26.67
N GLY A 670 10.77 -3.67 27.48
CA GLY A 670 12.12 -3.14 27.41
C GLY A 670 13.21 -4.21 27.50
N ILE A 671 14.45 -3.76 27.71
CA ILE A 671 15.64 -4.62 27.73
C ILE A 671 15.57 -5.76 28.75
N ASP A 672 14.93 -5.55 29.90
CA ASP A 672 14.76 -6.60 30.90
C ASP A 672 13.81 -7.70 30.39
N ASP A 673 12.69 -7.33 29.78
CA ASP A 673 11.74 -8.27 29.17
C ASP A 673 12.39 -9.04 28.01
N TRP A 674 13.14 -8.34 27.15
CA TRP A 674 13.83 -8.95 26.01
C TRP A 674 14.96 -9.89 26.45
N ASN A 675 15.70 -9.56 27.50
CA ASN A 675 16.69 -10.47 28.08
C ASN A 675 16.01 -11.69 28.73
N SER A 676 14.89 -11.51 29.42
CA SER A 676 14.08 -12.61 29.95
C SER A 676 13.58 -13.53 28.84
N TYR A 677 13.13 -12.98 27.72
CA TYR A 677 12.75 -13.74 26.52
C TYR A 677 13.95 -14.52 25.95
N LYS A 678 15.12 -13.88 25.82
CA LYS A 678 16.34 -14.54 25.36
C LYS A 678 16.73 -15.70 26.27
N ALA A 679 16.70 -15.50 27.58
CA ALA A 679 16.96 -16.56 28.55
C ALA A 679 15.95 -17.71 28.44
N GLY A 680 14.66 -17.38 28.22
CA GLY A 680 13.57 -18.34 28.03
C GLY A 680 13.73 -19.23 26.79
N THR A 681 14.16 -18.63 25.69
CA THR A 681 14.41 -19.32 24.41
C THR A 681 15.79 -20.02 24.36
N GLY A 682 16.50 -20.09 25.49
CA GLY A 682 17.80 -20.75 25.59
C GLY A 682 18.97 -19.96 24.97
N ASN A 683 18.76 -18.69 24.64
CA ASN A 683 19.76 -17.79 24.08
C ASN A 683 20.57 -17.09 25.18
N THR A 684 21.70 -16.49 24.80
CA THR A 684 22.62 -15.83 25.76
C THR A 684 21.98 -14.57 26.32
N ALA A 685 21.86 -14.49 27.65
CA ALA A 685 21.36 -13.33 28.39
C ALA A 685 22.29 -12.99 29.56
N PRO A 686 22.19 -11.78 30.15
CA PRO A 686 22.96 -11.41 31.35
C PRO A 686 22.79 -12.42 32.49
N ALA A 687 23.86 -12.65 33.26
CA ALA A 687 23.85 -13.59 34.37
C ALA A 687 22.80 -13.18 35.43
N GLY A 688 21.97 -14.13 35.86
CA GLY A 688 20.90 -13.90 36.84
C GLY A 688 19.56 -13.44 36.25
N THR A 689 19.47 -13.29 34.93
CA THR A 689 18.19 -13.05 34.23
C THR A 689 17.21 -14.18 34.50
N THR A 690 15.98 -13.85 34.91
CA THR A 690 14.92 -14.84 35.08
C THR A 690 14.29 -15.13 33.71
N PRO A 691 14.33 -16.37 33.21
CA PRO A 691 13.70 -16.71 31.94
C PRO A 691 12.19 -16.55 32.02
N ILE A 692 11.58 -16.09 30.94
CA ILE A 692 10.11 -16.14 30.73
C ILE A 692 9.81 -17.10 29.59
N ASP A 693 8.59 -17.62 29.55
CA ASP A 693 8.08 -18.26 28.34
C ASP A 693 8.00 -17.22 27.20
N ALA A 694 8.36 -17.59 25.97
CA ALA A 694 8.32 -16.70 24.82
C ALA A 694 6.91 -16.15 24.57
N SER A 695 5.88 -16.97 24.77
CA SER A 695 4.45 -16.62 24.62
C SER A 695 4.00 -15.53 25.60
N ASN A 696 4.74 -15.37 26.70
CA ASN A 696 4.51 -14.40 27.77
C ASN A 696 5.24 -13.07 27.59
N LEU A 697 6.03 -12.89 26.51
CA LEU A 697 6.56 -11.56 26.20
C LEU A 697 5.40 -10.57 26.03
N ASN A 698 5.52 -9.38 26.63
CA ASN A 698 4.43 -8.41 26.67
C ASN A 698 4.26 -7.68 25.33
N LEU A 699 3.67 -8.37 24.35
CA LEU A 699 3.37 -7.86 23.02
C LEU A 699 1.86 -7.65 22.82
N PRO A 700 1.46 -6.78 21.87
CA PRO A 700 0.07 -6.60 21.43
C PRO A 700 -0.53 -7.78 20.63
N SER A 701 0.08 -8.96 20.70
CA SER A 701 -0.36 -10.18 20.05
C SER A 701 -0.15 -11.38 20.98
N LEU A 702 -0.88 -12.46 20.75
CA LEU A 702 -0.80 -13.68 21.54
C LEU A 702 -0.54 -14.87 20.62
N ALA A 703 0.58 -15.57 20.81
CA ALA A 703 0.86 -16.80 20.10
C ALA A 703 1.30 -17.90 21.06
N ILE A 704 0.83 -19.12 20.81
CA ILE A 704 1.27 -20.35 21.49
C ILE A 704 1.54 -21.38 20.41
N GLY A 705 2.81 -21.68 20.16
CA GLY A 705 3.22 -22.67 19.17
C GLY A 705 3.05 -24.11 19.62
N SER A 706 2.78 -24.35 20.91
CA SER A 706 2.60 -25.71 21.42
C SER A 706 1.62 -25.82 22.60
N LEU A 707 0.32 -25.85 22.30
CA LEU A 707 -0.73 -26.03 23.32
C LEU A 707 -1.04 -27.51 23.59
N ALA A 708 -0.40 -28.10 24.59
CA ALA A 708 -0.61 -29.50 25.00
C ALA A 708 -1.92 -29.75 25.77
N GLY A 709 -2.50 -28.71 26.40
CA GLY A 709 -3.70 -28.82 27.22
C GLY A 709 -4.29 -27.46 27.56
N SER A 710 -3.69 -26.76 28.52
CA SER A 710 -4.03 -25.38 28.82
C SER A 710 -2.78 -24.57 29.15
N GLU A 711 -2.78 -23.32 28.71
CA GLU A 711 -1.71 -22.36 28.98
C GLU A 711 -2.34 -21.00 29.28
N THR A 712 -1.70 -20.24 30.17
CA THR A 712 -2.18 -18.91 30.57
C THR A 712 -1.09 -17.89 30.30
N LEU A 713 -1.43 -16.91 29.46
CA LEU A 713 -0.57 -15.78 29.13
C LEU A 713 -0.94 -14.58 29.99
N THR A 714 0.06 -13.85 30.47
CA THR A 714 -0.13 -12.59 31.19
C THR A 714 0.22 -11.42 30.28
N ARG A 715 -0.57 -10.35 30.34
CA ARG A 715 -0.27 -9.08 29.69
C ARG A 715 -0.35 -7.95 30.69
N THR A 716 0.55 -6.99 30.55
CA THR A 716 0.59 -5.75 31.31
C THR A 716 0.31 -4.60 30.35
N VAL A 717 -0.78 -3.86 30.58
CA VAL A 717 -1.19 -2.75 29.72
C VAL A 717 -1.13 -1.44 30.47
N THR A 718 -0.60 -0.40 29.82
CA THR A 718 -0.68 0.99 30.27
C THR A 718 -1.77 1.68 29.48
N SER A 719 -2.75 2.29 30.17
CA SER A 719 -3.83 2.99 29.48
C SER A 719 -3.41 4.39 29.03
N THR A 720 -3.88 4.83 27.87
CA THR A 720 -3.65 6.17 27.33
C THR A 720 -4.76 7.17 27.70
N GLN A 721 -5.80 6.71 28.39
CA GLN A 721 -6.91 7.54 28.85
C GLN A 721 -7.59 6.95 30.09
N ALA A 722 -8.39 7.77 30.78
CA ALA A 722 -9.30 7.23 31.81
C ALA A 722 -10.44 6.46 31.13
N GLY A 723 -10.94 5.41 31.78
CA GLY A 723 -12.07 4.65 31.23
C GLY A 723 -12.16 3.23 31.73
N THR A 724 -13.24 2.57 31.29
CA THR A 724 -13.48 1.15 31.54
C THR A 724 -13.38 0.38 30.23
N PHE A 725 -12.61 -0.70 30.23
CA PHE A 725 -12.35 -1.52 29.06
C PHE A 725 -12.92 -2.92 29.29
N VAL A 726 -13.65 -3.42 28.30
CA VAL A 726 -14.29 -4.75 28.32
C VAL A 726 -13.73 -5.59 27.17
N PRO A 727 -13.29 -6.83 27.42
CA PRO A 727 -12.74 -7.70 26.40
C PRO A 727 -13.84 -8.41 25.62
N THR A 728 -13.63 -8.56 24.31
CA THR A 728 -14.38 -9.43 23.41
C THR A 728 -13.39 -10.36 22.73
N VAL A 729 -13.70 -11.65 22.69
CA VAL A 729 -12.86 -12.66 22.04
C VAL A 729 -13.59 -13.19 20.83
N THR A 730 -12.93 -13.17 19.67
CA THR A 730 -13.41 -13.89 18.47
C THR A 730 -13.36 -15.39 18.73
N GLU A 731 -14.42 -16.11 18.34
CA GLU A 731 -14.52 -17.56 18.53
C GLU A 731 -13.32 -18.28 17.87
N MET A 732 -12.66 -19.13 18.66
CA MET A 732 -11.53 -19.96 18.21
C MET A 732 -11.97 -21.42 18.20
N ASP A 733 -12.25 -21.98 17.02
CA ASP A 733 -12.84 -23.31 16.87
C ASP A 733 -12.11 -24.40 17.68
N GLY A 734 -12.80 -24.94 18.68
CA GLY A 734 -12.28 -26.00 19.54
C GLY A 734 -11.26 -25.56 20.61
N ILE A 735 -11.04 -24.25 20.79
CA ILE A 735 -10.23 -23.66 21.86
C ILE A 735 -11.12 -22.77 22.74
N THR A 736 -11.13 -23.02 24.04
CA THR A 736 -11.78 -22.13 25.00
C THR A 736 -10.81 -21.04 25.41
N VAL A 737 -11.19 -19.79 25.25
CA VAL A 737 -10.38 -18.62 25.66
C VAL A 737 -11.06 -17.91 26.81
N THR A 738 -10.35 -17.70 27.92
CA THR A 738 -10.87 -17.02 29.11
C THR A 738 -9.98 -15.83 29.48
N VAL A 739 -10.55 -14.63 29.52
CA VAL A 739 -9.86 -13.40 29.97
C VAL A 739 -10.17 -13.13 31.44
N SER A 740 -9.19 -12.70 32.23
CA SER A 740 -9.41 -12.31 33.63
C SER A 740 -8.49 -11.15 34.04
N PRO A 741 -9.00 -10.05 34.62
CA PRO A 741 -10.42 -9.77 34.87
C PRO A 741 -11.19 -9.45 33.58
N GLN A 742 -12.52 -9.56 33.64
CA GLN A 742 -13.43 -9.23 32.52
C GLN A 742 -13.67 -7.71 32.35
N VAL A 743 -13.06 -6.90 33.21
CA VAL A 743 -13.14 -5.44 33.19
C VAL A 743 -11.82 -4.89 33.70
N LEU A 744 -11.23 -3.95 32.97
CA LEU A 744 -10.11 -3.12 33.43
C LEU A 744 -10.59 -1.67 33.55
N ALA A 745 -10.39 -1.04 34.71
CA ALA A 745 -10.86 0.32 34.97
C ALA A 745 -9.69 1.22 35.36
N PHE A 746 -9.44 2.26 34.58
CA PHE A 746 -8.34 3.20 34.77
C PHE A 746 -8.87 4.58 35.14
N GLY A 747 -8.28 5.19 36.17
CA GLY A 747 -8.62 6.53 36.62
C GLY A 747 -7.99 7.65 35.80
N ALA A 748 -6.87 7.37 35.12
CA ALA A 748 -6.13 8.32 34.32
C ALA A 748 -5.21 7.62 33.30
N ALA A 749 -4.77 8.36 32.28
CA ALA A 749 -3.69 7.96 31.39
C ALA A 749 -2.40 7.69 32.18
N GLY A 750 -1.62 6.69 31.74
CA GLY A 750 -0.38 6.25 32.38
C GLY A 750 -0.56 5.21 33.50
N GLU A 751 -1.79 4.91 33.91
CA GLU A 751 -2.05 3.81 34.85
C GLU A 751 -1.85 2.45 34.17
N THR A 752 -1.26 1.51 34.92
CA THR A 752 -0.94 0.16 34.43
C THR A 752 -1.76 -0.90 35.16
N GLN A 753 -2.27 -1.89 34.43
CA GLN A 753 -2.93 -3.07 34.99
C GLN A 753 -2.52 -4.35 34.27
N GLN A 754 -2.78 -5.49 34.92
CA GLN A 754 -2.54 -6.81 34.35
C GLN A 754 -3.84 -7.54 34.08
N TYR A 755 -3.84 -8.33 33.01
CA TYR A 755 -4.86 -9.34 32.76
C TYR A 755 -4.20 -10.63 32.28
N THR A 756 -4.92 -11.72 32.41
CA THR A 756 -4.51 -13.04 31.93
C THR A 756 -5.46 -13.54 30.85
N VAL A 757 -4.92 -14.27 29.88
CA VAL A 757 -5.67 -14.99 28.86
C VAL A 757 -5.33 -16.47 28.96
N THR A 758 -6.30 -17.29 29.34
CA THR A 758 -6.15 -18.74 29.41
C THR A 758 -6.71 -19.37 28.14
N PHE A 759 -5.88 -20.15 27.46
CA PHE A 759 -6.27 -21.00 26.34
C PHE A 759 -6.40 -22.43 26.85
N GLU A 760 -7.52 -23.08 26.55
CA GLU A 760 -7.74 -24.49 26.88
C GLU A 760 -8.20 -25.23 25.63
N ARG A 761 -7.48 -26.31 25.31
CA ARG A 761 -7.79 -27.14 24.15
C ARG A 761 -9.02 -28.00 24.45
N GLY A 762 -10.09 -27.76 23.70
CA GLY A 762 -11.26 -28.63 23.64
C GLY A 762 -11.14 -29.64 22.50
N THR A 763 -11.89 -29.41 21.43
CA THR A 763 -12.00 -30.30 20.26
C THR A 763 -11.06 -29.93 19.12
N ALA A 764 -10.22 -28.90 19.28
CA ALA A 764 -9.36 -28.44 18.21
C ALA A 764 -8.44 -29.56 17.69
N PRO A 765 -8.29 -29.67 16.35
CA PRO A 765 -7.40 -30.64 15.74
C PRO A 765 -5.96 -30.40 16.17
N LEU A 766 -5.20 -31.50 16.29
CA LEU A 766 -3.77 -31.43 16.58
C LEU A 766 -3.00 -30.89 15.36
N ASP A 767 -1.87 -30.24 15.64
CA ASP A 767 -0.89 -29.76 14.67
C ASP A 767 -1.47 -28.80 13.62
N THR A 768 -2.61 -28.18 13.93
CA THR A 768 -3.33 -27.23 13.07
C THR A 768 -3.49 -25.91 13.81
N TRP A 769 -3.14 -24.81 13.17
CA TRP A 769 -3.31 -23.48 13.75
C TRP A 769 -4.79 -23.13 13.89
N VAL A 770 -5.16 -22.63 15.07
CA VAL A 770 -6.45 -21.99 15.34
C VAL A 770 -6.16 -20.52 15.63
N THR A 771 -6.83 -19.62 14.91
CA THR A 771 -6.58 -18.17 14.98
C THR A 771 -7.82 -17.43 15.48
N GLY A 772 -7.63 -16.22 15.99
CA GLY A 772 -8.70 -15.37 16.51
C GLY A 772 -8.17 -14.00 16.90
N SER A 773 -8.94 -13.25 17.68
CA SER A 773 -8.54 -11.94 18.22
C SER A 773 -9.12 -11.70 19.60
N LEU A 774 -8.41 -10.89 20.38
CA LEU A 774 -8.88 -10.29 21.62
C LEU A 774 -8.97 -8.79 21.42
N ASP A 775 -10.18 -8.26 21.54
CA ASP A 775 -10.48 -6.85 21.37
C ASP A 775 -10.95 -6.23 22.69
N TRP A 776 -10.34 -5.11 23.10
CA TRP A 776 -10.86 -4.32 24.22
C TRP A 776 -11.62 -3.10 23.71
N THR A 777 -12.87 -2.96 24.15
CA THR A 777 -13.68 -1.76 23.87
C THR A 777 -13.67 -0.85 25.09
N GLY A 778 -13.18 0.37 24.91
CA GLY A 778 -13.20 1.41 25.93
C GLY A 778 -14.52 2.18 25.93
N VAL A 779 -15.14 2.33 27.10
CA VAL A 779 -16.28 3.22 27.35
C VAL A 779 -15.97 4.22 28.46
N ALA A 780 -16.64 5.38 28.40
CA ALA A 780 -16.49 6.42 29.41
C ALA A 780 -16.87 5.85 30.79
N PRO A 781 -16.23 6.34 31.88
CA PRO A 781 -16.61 5.94 33.23
C PRO A 781 -18.11 6.12 33.49
N GLU A 782 -18.75 5.15 34.15
CA GLU A 782 -20.19 5.25 34.45
C GLU A 782 -20.52 6.54 35.23
N GLY A 783 -21.46 7.33 34.69
CA GLY A 783 -21.93 8.57 35.31
C GLY A 783 -21.12 9.83 34.96
N THR A 784 -20.13 9.75 34.07
CA THR A 784 -19.45 10.92 33.50
C THR A 784 -19.95 11.19 32.08
N SER A 785 -20.30 12.45 31.81
CA SER A 785 -20.37 12.98 30.45
C SER A 785 -19.04 13.67 30.17
N ASP A 786 -17.95 12.88 30.13
CA ASP A 786 -16.65 13.43 29.78
C ASP A 786 -16.66 13.76 28.28
N PRO A 787 -16.69 15.06 27.89
CA PRO A 787 -16.73 15.43 26.49
C PRO A 787 -15.45 15.06 25.74
N ASP A 788 -14.37 14.71 26.46
CA ASP A 788 -13.06 14.38 25.90
C ASP A 788 -12.82 12.86 25.80
N PHE A 789 -13.79 12.02 26.21
CA PHE A 789 -13.68 10.57 26.06
C PHE A 789 -13.89 10.12 24.62
N VAL A 790 -12.87 9.50 24.02
CA VAL A 790 -12.95 8.87 22.70
C VAL A 790 -13.14 7.36 22.87
N PRO A 791 -14.23 6.77 22.35
CA PRO A 791 -14.36 5.32 22.27
C PRO A 791 -13.19 4.73 21.48
N VAL A 792 -12.49 3.77 22.07
CA VAL A 792 -11.32 3.13 21.47
C VAL A 792 -11.53 1.62 21.39
N LEU A 793 -11.01 1.05 20.31
CA LEU A 793 -10.90 -0.39 20.09
C LEU A 793 -9.42 -0.75 20.09
N VAL A 794 -9.01 -1.60 21.03
CA VAL A 794 -7.66 -2.16 21.13
C VAL A 794 -7.69 -3.58 20.57
N HIS A 795 -7.07 -3.80 19.42
CA HIS A 795 -7.02 -5.10 18.76
C HIS A 795 -5.77 -5.89 19.16
N SER A 796 -5.91 -7.21 19.34
CA SER A 796 -4.78 -8.12 19.54
C SER A 796 -5.02 -9.45 18.82
N PRO A 797 -4.28 -9.77 17.75
CA PRO A 797 -4.43 -11.05 17.05
C PRO A 797 -3.92 -12.21 17.92
N MET A 798 -4.54 -13.38 17.75
CA MET A 798 -4.23 -14.60 18.47
C MET A 798 -3.99 -15.78 17.51
N ALA A 799 -3.01 -16.63 17.82
CA ALA A 799 -2.76 -17.88 17.10
C ALA A 799 -2.29 -18.98 18.05
N VAL A 800 -2.89 -20.16 17.98
CA VAL A 800 -2.56 -21.29 18.86
C VAL A 800 -2.46 -22.57 18.06
N GLN A 801 -1.40 -23.37 18.30
CA GLN A 801 -1.24 -24.70 17.70
C GLN A 801 -1.41 -25.78 18.77
N PRO A 802 -2.52 -26.54 18.77
CA PRO A 802 -2.72 -27.66 19.68
C PRO A 802 -1.78 -28.81 19.37
N VAL A 803 -1.14 -29.39 20.38
CA VAL A 803 -0.25 -30.56 20.23
C VAL A 803 -0.70 -31.71 21.11
N ALA A 804 -0.22 -32.92 20.78
CA ALA A 804 -0.44 -34.06 21.66
C ALA A 804 0.22 -33.79 23.02
N GLY A 805 -0.56 -33.75 24.10
CA GLY A 805 0.00 -33.68 25.44
C GLY A 805 0.86 -34.92 25.75
N PRO A 806 1.82 -34.82 26.69
CA PRO A 806 2.50 -36.00 27.20
C PRO A 806 1.43 -36.97 27.71
N ALA A 807 1.47 -38.22 27.24
CA ALA A 807 0.59 -39.26 27.76
C ALA A 807 0.69 -39.24 29.28
N ALA A 808 -0.42 -38.98 29.97
CA ALA A 808 -0.45 -39.02 31.41
C ALA A 808 0.10 -40.39 31.83
N GLU A 809 1.29 -40.42 32.43
CA GLU A 809 1.76 -41.61 33.10
C GLU A 809 0.76 -41.87 34.23
N THR A 810 -0.23 -42.71 33.95
CA THR A 810 -1.06 -43.31 34.96
C THR A 810 -0.13 -44.16 35.81
N SER A 811 0.41 -43.57 36.87
CA SER A 811 1.12 -44.25 37.94
C SER A 811 0.13 -45.10 38.75
N ALA A 812 -0.48 -46.08 38.09
CA ALA A 812 -1.00 -47.24 38.78
C ALA A 812 0.22 -48.06 39.20
N SER A 813 0.69 -47.85 40.43
CA SER A 813 1.54 -48.81 41.11
C SER A 813 0.86 -50.18 41.15
N PRO A 814 1.59 -51.26 40.83
CA PRO A 814 1.38 -52.51 41.53
C PRO A 814 2.67 -52.90 42.22
N TRP A 815 2.62 -52.95 43.54
CA TRP A 815 3.55 -53.73 44.32
C TRP A 815 3.59 -55.18 43.80
N ILE A 816 4.79 -55.73 43.59
CA ILE A 816 5.31 -57.03 44.10
C ILE A 816 6.30 -57.72 43.14
N LEU A 817 7.54 -57.84 43.65
CA LEU A 817 8.59 -58.89 43.51
C LEU A 817 9.20 -59.22 42.13
N GLY A 818 10.53 -58.99 42.03
CA GLY A 818 11.45 -60.10 41.79
C GLY A 818 12.64 -59.88 40.85
N VAL A 819 13.84 -59.79 41.46
CA VAL A 819 15.13 -60.41 41.04
C VAL A 819 16.04 -59.67 40.03
N VAL A 820 17.08 -59.03 40.59
CA VAL A 820 18.55 -59.18 40.35
C VAL A 820 19.06 -59.26 38.89
N SER A 821 19.87 -58.28 38.45
CA SER A 821 21.34 -58.42 38.22
C SER A 821 21.95 -57.48 37.17
N THR A 822 23.14 -56.94 37.49
CA THR A 822 24.32 -56.62 36.63
C THR A 822 24.23 -55.47 35.60
N LEU A 823 24.94 -54.35 35.81
CA LEU A 823 26.38 -54.05 35.58
C LEU A 823 26.73 -53.60 34.14
N ILE A 824 27.18 -52.34 34.04
CA ILE A 824 28.46 -51.89 33.45
C ILE A 824 28.78 -52.25 31.97
N SER A 825 28.88 -51.18 31.17
CA SER A 825 29.81 -50.94 30.04
C SER A 825 29.57 -51.65 28.70
N ARG A 826 29.41 -50.86 27.62
CA ARG A 826 30.43 -50.67 26.58
C ARG A 826 29.90 -49.80 25.42
N LEU A 827 30.73 -48.83 25.04
CA LEU A 827 31.03 -48.36 23.67
C LEU A 827 30.26 -49.04 22.53
N ILE A 828 29.54 -48.25 21.73
CA ILE A 828 29.95 -47.78 20.38
C ILE A 828 29.49 -46.34 20.24
#